data_AF-A0A317C6W8-F1
#
_entry.id   AF-A0A317C6W8-F1
#
_cell.length_a   1.000
_cell.length_b   1.000
_cell.length_c   1.000
_cell.angle_alpha   90.00
_cell.angle_beta   90.00
_cell.angle_gamma   90.00
#
_symmetry.space_group_name_H-M   'P 1'
#
loop_
_entity.id
_entity.type
_entity.pdbx_description
1 polymer ?
#
loop_
_entity_poly.entity_id
_entity_poly.type
_entity_poly.pdbx_seq_one_letter_code
_entity_poly.pdbx_strand_id
1 'polypeptide(L)'
;MRQRKLSKHIALITAALLLHGCGGSSNSSDEVEIIDPPTLTGVFLDSPVANIDYKTFDGDVETRSGVTDIDGKYDYEAGETVVFSIGALEFPPVAAAATVTPLDIADTDDPNDTEAVNMIRLLQTLDKDGDPSNGIEITDTAKAVASPIDSFNVSDEDFSASVQTLITSGGQDDEPTELVSAAEAVAHFEDTLADSGVTFNTLTGSWQLTGEEAVIFHFLPDGRYLAMQWEEVNGSEGFEYGTYTATDGSITFVTRENNDGYALTCDEDRGVLCDGSNGIEPGVWGYSFSDEGQLVFSVPEDGDFGFDKLEATDSPIDGLWENRDAKNLLFFTKGSATSAGYFFYVDYGSEGDDYDTNLDVGTYTTLVNEGKTEIKVISEKQYNRFGLDCEVLEEGDNCDVYEPGYEVVNNQLAISNEAEDEDSARRNYLDRVFANDNAPANTAKLVAQKHYASDIAANEGYGIEIEDDYRTRLLTDDVDTEAPSSFKATFKIDESATSLQRGVDSSAGLETRMYAYYQFPNNEDLSLSVSLRLRYYGEEVTARFILASELVTEVEVIETVTLDTDFTGNHTMEMAWDSDSSSFDFSIDGVEVGSTPLASFTSNEEVVAAGGYTFNPALFQSVRFRVEAYNVTKVDDSGLITVHLDEFSTSGGVYDDFTGGLIDSDKWYYQSEER
;
A
#
# COMPACT_ATOMS: atom_id res chain seq x y z
N MET A 1 44.87 -34.77 62.54
CA MET A 1 44.57 -36.14 62.04
C MET A 1 44.00 -35.98 60.63
N ARG A 2 44.46 -36.72 59.60
CA ARG A 2 44.01 -38.07 59.16
C ARG A 2 42.49 -38.20 58.94
N GLN A 3 41.96 -38.82 57.87
CA GLN A 3 42.42 -39.03 56.48
C GLN A 3 41.36 -39.82 55.66
N ARG A 4 41.10 -39.44 54.39
CA ARG A 4 40.58 -40.31 53.28
C ARG A 4 39.13 -40.85 53.46
N LYS A 5 38.42 -41.36 52.44
CA LYS A 5 38.74 -41.89 51.09
C LYS A 5 37.84 -41.22 50.01
N LEU A 6 38.20 -41.07 48.72
CA LEU A 6 38.57 -42.04 47.65
C LEU A 6 37.38 -42.98 47.26
N SER A 7 37.10 -43.32 45.98
CA SER A 7 38.04 -43.59 44.87
C SER A 7 37.43 -43.84 43.45
N LYS A 8 37.87 -43.06 42.43
CA LYS A 8 38.05 -43.42 40.97
C LYS A 8 36.78 -43.75 40.13
N HIS A 9 36.78 -43.79 38.78
CA HIS A 9 37.79 -44.03 37.70
C HIS A 9 37.37 -43.23 36.42
N ILE A 10 38.05 -43.10 35.25
CA ILE A 10 39.38 -43.42 34.64
C ILE A 10 39.53 -42.43 33.42
N ALA A 11 40.67 -41.81 33.06
CA ALA A 11 41.88 -42.23 32.31
C ALA A 11 41.65 -42.59 30.80
N LEU A 12 42.57 -42.36 29.83
CA LEU A 12 43.97 -41.90 29.86
C LEU A 12 44.42 -41.28 28.50
N ILE A 13 45.42 -40.38 28.51
CA ILE A 13 46.19 -39.92 27.33
C ILE A 13 47.34 -40.90 27.01
N THR A 14 47.73 -41.07 25.74
CA THR A 14 49.01 -41.74 25.35
C THR A 14 49.72 -40.96 24.25
N ALA A 15 51.05 -40.91 24.29
CA ALA A 15 51.91 -40.28 23.28
C ALA A 15 53.06 -41.22 22.86
N ALA A 16 53.65 -41.00 21.67
CA ALA A 16 54.81 -41.75 21.20
C ALA A 16 55.79 -40.83 20.44
N LEU A 17 57.07 -40.91 20.80
CA LEU A 17 58.21 -40.25 20.14
C LEU A 17 59.17 -41.32 19.62
N LEU A 18 59.64 -41.18 18.38
CA LEU A 18 60.91 -41.79 17.92
C LEU A 18 61.63 -40.84 16.95
N LEU A 19 62.95 -40.75 17.09
CA LEU A 19 63.85 -40.02 16.19
C LEU A 19 64.37 -40.92 15.04
N HIS A 20 65.05 -40.30 14.07
CA HIS A 20 66.11 -40.76 13.12
C HIS A 20 65.87 -40.05 11.76
N GLY A 21 66.82 -39.39 11.08
CA GLY A 21 68.18 -38.98 11.47
C GLY A 21 69.03 -38.47 10.27
N CYS A 22 69.76 -37.37 10.48
CA CYS A 22 70.95 -36.89 9.75
C CYS A 22 71.01 -36.86 8.19
N GLY A 23 71.07 -35.65 7.63
CA GLY A 23 72.18 -35.27 6.72
C GLY A 23 71.91 -35.21 5.20
N GLY A 24 71.85 -33.98 4.66
CA GLY A 24 71.89 -33.67 3.23
C GLY A 24 72.12 -32.17 3.00
N SER A 25 72.82 -31.78 1.93
CA SER A 25 73.15 -30.38 1.62
C SER A 25 72.99 -30.11 0.12
N SER A 26 72.07 -29.22 -0.23
CA SER A 26 71.91 -28.65 -1.57
C SER A 26 71.15 -27.33 -1.49
N ASN A 27 71.67 -26.30 -2.15
CA ASN A 27 71.13 -24.94 -2.13
C ASN A 27 70.02 -24.78 -3.19
N SER A 28 68.81 -24.42 -2.77
CA SER A 28 67.74 -23.90 -3.64
C SER A 28 67.09 -22.72 -2.94
N SER A 29 66.55 -21.77 -3.69
CA SER A 29 65.88 -20.58 -3.14
C SER A 29 64.54 -20.93 -2.51
N ASP A 30 64.30 -20.41 -1.31
CA ASP A 30 62.96 -20.33 -0.74
C ASP A 30 62.17 -19.26 -1.51
N GLU A 31 61.17 -19.69 -2.28
CA GLU A 31 60.07 -18.80 -2.68
C GLU A 31 59.12 -18.71 -1.48
N VAL A 32 58.74 -17.49 -1.09
CA VAL A 32 57.73 -17.26 -0.06
C VAL A 32 56.38 -17.35 -0.75
N GLU A 33 55.60 -18.39 -0.45
CA GLU A 33 54.15 -18.36 -0.69
C GLU A 33 53.58 -17.22 0.16
N ILE A 34 53.27 -16.11 -0.49
CA ILE A 34 52.31 -15.13 0.04
C ILE A 34 50.97 -15.86 -0.02
N ILE A 35 50.34 -16.02 1.13
CA ILE A 35 48.98 -16.53 1.22
C ILE A 35 48.10 -15.31 1.04
N ASP A 36 47.51 -15.17 -0.14
CA ASP A 36 46.54 -14.12 -0.38
C ASP A 36 45.35 -14.31 0.59
N PRO A 37 44.84 -13.23 1.21
CA PRO A 37 43.65 -13.28 2.06
C PRO A 37 42.43 -13.90 1.33
N PRO A 38 41.51 -14.54 2.07
CA PRO A 38 40.40 -15.24 1.47
C PRO A 38 39.36 -14.26 0.92
N THR A 39 39.17 -14.26 -0.41
CA THR A 39 38.02 -13.61 -1.05
C THR A 39 36.72 -14.09 -0.39
N LEU A 40 35.90 -13.13 0.02
CA LEU A 40 34.51 -13.28 0.40
C LEU A 40 33.64 -12.83 -0.78
N THR A 41 32.37 -13.23 -0.78
CA THR A 41 31.38 -12.81 -1.76
C THR A 41 30.21 -12.17 -1.01
N GLY A 42 29.84 -10.96 -1.41
CA GLY A 42 28.67 -10.23 -0.93
C GLY A 42 27.62 -10.07 -2.02
N VAL A 43 26.47 -9.49 -1.70
CA VAL A 43 25.39 -9.15 -2.63
C VAL A 43 25.09 -7.66 -2.54
N PHE A 44 24.86 -6.99 -3.68
CA PHE A 44 24.22 -5.67 -3.71
C PHE A 44 22.71 -5.84 -3.95
N LEU A 45 21.90 -5.31 -3.04
CA LEU A 45 20.51 -5.67 -2.86
C LEU A 45 19.61 -4.41 -2.74
N ASP A 46 18.92 -4.12 -3.83
CA ASP A 46 17.55 -3.57 -3.80
C ASP A 46 16.66 -4.82 -3.98
N SER A 47 16.29 -5.15 -5.21
CA SER A 47 16.41 -6.53 -5.71
C SER A 47 17.89 -6.88 -6.00
N PRO A 48 18.27 -8.15 -6.25
CA PRO A 48 19.64 -8.52 -6.60
C PRO A 48 20.12 -7.77 -7.87
N VAL A 49 21.00 -6.78 -7.69
CA VAL A 49 21.37 -5.84 -8.76
C VAL A 49 22.46 -6.43 -9.64
N ALA A 50 22.09 -6.88 -10.84
CA ALA A 50 22.96 -7.49 -11.83
C ALA A 50 23.61 -6.46 -12.78
N ASN A 51 24.78 -6.83 -13.32
CA ASN A 51 25.58 -6.05 -14.27
C ASN A 51 26.04 -4.65 -13.81
N ILE A 52 25.90 -4.24 -12.54
CA ILE A 52 26.53 -3.00 -12.05
C ILE A 52 28.05 -3.18 -11.89
N ASP A 53 28.86 -2.18 -12.24
CA ASP A 53 30.32 -2.24 -12.06
C ASP A 53 30.67 -1.99 -10.58
N TYR A 54 31.64 -2.72 -10.01
CA TYR A 54 32.11 -2.49 -8.64
C TYR A 54 33.64 -2.42 -8.54
N LYS A 55 34.12 -1.73 -7.49
CA LYS A 55 35.54 -1.66 -7.09
C LYS A 55 35.64 -1.82 -5.57
N THR A 56 36.62 -2.57 -5.06
CA THR A 56 36.89 -2.68 -3.62
C THR A 56 38.28 -2.16 -3.25
N PHE A 57 38.43 -1.67 -2.01
CA PHE A 57 39.59 -0.90 -1.57
C PHE A 57 40.06 -1.23 -0.14
N ASP A 58 41.37 -1.41 0.04
CA ASP A 58 42.06 -1.28 1.34
C ASP A 58 42.64 0.15 1.46
N GLY A 59 41.85 1.05 2.03
CA GLY A 59 42.17 2.47 2.09
C GLY A 59 42.27 3.12 0.71
N ASP A 60 43.45 3.66 0.35
CA ASP A 60 43.70 4.31 -0.95
C ASP A 60 44.05 3.30 -2.09
N VAL A 61 43.92 1.98 -1.85
CA VAL A 61 44.40 0.94 -2.78
C VAL A 61 43.24 0.08 -3.30
N GLU A 62 42.95 0.18 -4.60
CA GLU A 62 42.05 -0.74 -5.31
C GLU A 62 42.62 -2.17 -5.24
N THR A 63 41.85 -3.10 -4.69
CA THR A 63 42.22 -4.52 -4.51
C THR A 63 41.48 -5.41 -5.50
N ARG A 64 40.21 -5.12 -5.78
CA ARG A 64 39.38 -5.77 -6.82
C ARG A 64 38.61 -4.74 -7.63
N SER A 65 38.28 -5.13 -8.85
CA SER A 65 37.24 -4.51 -9.67
C SER A 65 36.55 -5.57 -10.51
N GLY A 66 35.25 -5.40 -10.74
CA GLY A 66 34.41 -6.41 -11.35
C GLY A 66 33.03 -5.88 -11.75
N VAL A 67 32.12 -6.81 -12.01
CA VAL A 67 30.73 -6.58 -12.38
C VAL A 67 29.88 -7.57 -11.59
N THR A 68 28.72 -7.18 -11.09
CA THR A 68 27.83 -8.10 -10.36
C THR A 68 27.24 -9.18 -11.27
N ASP A 69 27.06 -10.38 -10.72
CA ASP A 69 26.34 -11.45 -11.43
C ASP A 69 24.82 -11.34 -11.27
N ILE A 70 24.08 -12.28 -11.86
CA ILE A 70 22.60 -12.31 -11.85
C ILE A 70 21.99 -12.49 -10.46
N ASP A 71 22.78 -12.94 -9.47
CA ASP A 71 22.36 -13.04 -8.07
C ASP A 71 22.87 -11.82 -7.26
N GLY A 72 23.22 -10.71 -7.93
CA GLY A 72 23.72 -9.46 -7.35
C GLY A 72 25.14 -9.51 -6.78
N LYS A 73 25.93 -10.57 -7.07
CA LYS A 73 27.14 -10.87 -6.27
C LYS A 73 28.40 -10.11 -6.66
N TYR A 74 29.16 -9.69 -5.66
CA TYR A 74 30.48 -9.09 -5.81
C TYR A 74 31.53 -9.74 -4.89
N ASP A 75 32.80 -9.76 -5.31
CA ASP A 75 33.92 -10.33 -4.53
C ASP A 75 34.66 -9.23 -3.75
N TYR A 76 35.00 -9.50 -2.49
CA TYR A 76 35.66 -8.55 -1.57
C TYR A 76 36.55 -9.25 -0.52
N GLU A 77 37.21 -8.48 0.35
CA GLU A 77 37.86 -8.97 1.59
C GLU A 77 37.34 -8.28 2.86
N ALA A 78 37.40 -9.00 3.98
CA ALA A 78 36.93 -8.50 5.27
C ALA A 78 37.68 -7.24 5.73
N GLY A 79 37.01 -6.09 5.67
CA GLY A 79 37.54 -4.78 6.06
C GLY A 79 37.78 -3.83 4.88
N GLU A 80 37.51 -4.24 3.64
CA GLU A 80 37.51 -3.35 2.47
C GLU A 80 36.31 -2.39 2.47
N THR A 81 36.45 -1.29 1.74
CA THR A 81 35.33 -0.45 1.25
C THR A 81 34.94 -0.90 -0.16
N VAL A 82 33.67 -0.85 -0.53
CA VAL A 82 33.17 -1.08 -1.90
C VAL A 82 32.56 0.20 -2.47
N VAL A 83 32.72 0.40 -3.78
CA VAL A 83 32.07 1.45 -4.57
C VAL A 83 31.38 0.76 -5.74
N PHE A 84 30.07 0.94 -5.86
CA PHE A 84 29.27 0.52 -7.01
C PHE A 84 29.14 1.65 -8.03
N SER A 85 28.92 1.32 -9.31
CA SER A 85 28.87 2.30 -10.38
C SER A 85 28.13 1.80 -11.62
N ILE A 86 27.23 2.63 -12.15
CA ILE A 86 26.61 2.44 -13.47
C ILE A 86 27.48 3.22 -14.47
N GLY A 87 28.53 2.58 -14.97
CA GLY A 87 29.45 3.17 -15.96
C GLY A 87 30.26 4.35 -15.43
N ALA A 88 29.75 5.58 -15.62
CA ALA A 88 30.37 6.82 -15.14
C ALA A 88 29.61 7.48 -13.96
N LEU A 89 28.48 6.92 -13.55
CA LEU A 89 27.75 7.31 -12.34
C LEU A 89 28.24 6.40 -11.20
N GLU A 90 28.96 6.96 -10.23
CA GLU A 90 29.48 6.23 -9.06
C GLU A 90 28.59 6.48 -7.83
N PHE A 91 28.27 5.43 -7.08
CA PHE A 91 27.53 5.49 -5.82
C PHE A 91 28.46 5.88 -4.65
N PRO A 92 27.94 6.39 -3.52
CA PRO A 92 28.74 6.62 -2.32
C PRO A 92 29.54 5.39 -1.85
N PRO A 93 30.73 5.58 -1.26
CA PRO A 93 31.59 4.49 -0.78
C PRO A 93 31.11 3.91 0.55
N VAL A 94 30.88 2.59 0.58
CA VAL A 94 30.29 1.86 1.73
C VAL A 94 31.21 0.73 2.22
N ALA A 95 31.05 0.27 3.45
CA ALA A 95 31.79 -0.89 3.96
C ALA A 95 31.40 -2.18 3.20
N ALA A 96 32.37 -2.97 2.76
CA ALA A 96 32.10 -4.21 2.04
C ALA A 96 31.62 -5.32 3.00
N ALA A 97 30.44 -5.88 2.72
CA ALA A 97 29.68 -6.75 3.62
C ALA A 97 28.98 -7.90 2.85
N ALA A 98 28.39 -8.85 3.60
CA ALA A 98 27.74 -10.02 3.01
C ALA A 98 26.47 -9.66 2.22
N THR A 99 25.77 -8.64 2.68
CA THR A 99 24.73 -7.89 1.97
C THR A 99 25.12 -6.42 2.07
N VAL A 100 24.88 -5.64 1.02
CA VAL A 100 24.92 -4.18 1.01
C VAL A 100 23.68 -3.71 0.26
N THR A 101 23.04 -2.66 0.75
CA THR A 101 21.78 -2.10 0.26
C THR A 101 21.94 -0.60 -0.03
N PRO A 102 20.97 0.05 -0.69
CA PRO A 102 20.88 1.51 -0.73
C PRO A 102 20.91 2.18 0.66
N LEU A 103 20.34 1.56 1.70
CA LEU A 103 20.40 2.04 3.09
C LEU A 103 21.84 2.07 3.63
N ASP A 104 22.59 0.98 3.46
CA ASP A 104 24.01 0.92 3.85
C ASP A 104 24.85 2.00 3.14
N ILE A 105 24.49 2.34 1.89
CA ILE A 105 25.19 3.36 1.08
C ILE A 105 24.85 4.79 1.55
N ALA A 106 23.63 5.01 2.05
CA ALA A 106 23.18 6.29 2.61
C ALA A 106 23.56 6.49 4.11
N ASP A 107 24.09 5.46 4.79
CA ASP A 107 24.42 5.47 6.23
C ASP A 107 23.16 5.74 7.10
N THR A 108 22.03 5.12 6.73
CA THR A 108 20.70 5.30 7.35
C THR A 108 19.94 3.98 7.50
N ASP A 109 18.99 3.92 8.45
CA ASP A 109 18.03 2.81 8.63
C ASP A 109 16.62 3.14 8.10
N ASP A 110 16.37 4.39 7.67
CA ASP A 110 15.06 4.85 7.18
C ASP A 110 14.97 4.71 5.65
N PRO A 111 14.09 3.85 5.10
CA PRO A 111 13.93 3.69 3.66
C PRO A 111 13.32 4.92 2.96
N ASN A 112 12.82 5.90 3.71
CA ASN A 112 12.30 7.18 3.20
C ASN A 112 13.38 8.28 3.16
N ASP A 113 14.63 7.99 3.54
CA ASP A 113 15.74 8.93 3.39
C ASP A 113 15.94 9.35 1.92
N THR A 114 16.20 10.63 1.69
CA THR A 114 16.25 11.21 0.33
C THR A 114 17.39 10.64 -0.53
N GLU A 115 18.54 10.28 0.06
CA GLU A 115 19.65 9.65 -0.65
C GLU A 115 19.32 8.18 -0.96
N ALA A 116 18.75 7.44 0.00
CA ALA A 116 18.29 6.07 -0.20
C ALA A 116 17.20 5.97 -1.28
N VAL A 117 16.10 6.73 -1.16
CA VAL A 117 14.97 6.77 -2.10
C VAL A 117 15.43 7.05 -3.53
N ASN A 118 16.32 8.02 -3.72
CA ASN A 118 16.81 8.36 -5.06
C ASN A 118 17.72 7.26 -5.65
N MET A 119 18.47 6.52 -4.82
CA MET A 119 19.21 5.33 -5.27
C MET A 119 18.28 4.18 -5.67
N ILE A 120 17.29 3.85 -4.83
CA ILE A 120 16.30 2.78 -5.06
C ILE A 120 15.53 3.04 -6.37
N ARG A 121 14.93 4.23 -6.51
CA ARG A 121 14.17 4.64 -7.71
C ARG A 121 15.01 4.56 -8.98
N LEU A 122 16.29 4.96 -8.93
CA LEU A 122 17.18 4.88 -10.09
C LEU A 122 17.50 3.43 -10.48
N LEU A 123 17.70 2.54 -9.51
CA LEU A 123 17.98 1.13 -9.77
C LEU A 123 16.79 0.45 -10.44
N GLN A 124 15.59 0.61 -9.87
CA GLN A 124 14.36 0.00 -10.40
C GLN A 124 13.94 0.61 -11.75
N THR A 125 14.11 1.91 -11.99
CA THR A 125 13.82 2.54 -13.31
C THR A 125 14.82 2.12 -14.41
N LEU A 126 16.01 1.61 -14.03
CA LEU A 126 17.03 1.13 -14.95
C LEU A 126 17.05 -0.40 -15.08
N ASP A 127 16.12 -1.10 -14.43
CA ASP A 127 15.86 -2.49 -14.72
C ASP A 127 15.37 -2.68 -16.17
N LYS A 128 15.61 -3.87 -16.73
CA LYS A 128 15.55 -4.09 -18.17
C LYS A 128 14.19 -4.48 -18.69
N ASP A 129 13.47 -5.38 -18.00
CA ASP A 129 12.08 -5.70 -18.30
C ASP A 129 11.09 -4.92 -17.42
N GLY A 130 11.58 -4.18 -16.43
CA GLY A 130 10.78 -3.27 -15.60
C GLY A 130 10.03 -3.99 -14.49
N ASP A 131 10.44 -5.22 -14.16
CA ASP A 131 9.86 -6.06 -13.12
C ASP A 131 10.93 -6.36 -12.05
N PRO A 132 11.20 -5.40 -11.14
CA PRO A 132 12.24 -5.57 -10.14
C PRO A 132 11.99 -6.76 -9.20
N SER A 133 10.79 -7.34 -9.19
CA SER A 133 10.45 -8.54 -8.39
C SER A 133 11.17 -9.82 -8.87
N ASN A 134 11.67 -9.84 -10.12
CA ASN A 134 12.41 -10.98 -10.66
C ASN A 134 13.95 -10.83 -10.56
N GLY A 135 14.43 -9.62 -10.26
CA GLY A 135 15.83 -9.19 -10.21
C GLY A 135 15.96 -7.76 -10.76
N ILE A 136 17.17 -7.19 -10.82
CA ILE A 136 17.40 -5.91 -11.53
C ILE A 136 18.58 -6.07 -12.51
N GLU A 137 18.35 -6.07 -13.82
CA GLU A 137 19.40 -6.21 -14.86
C GLU A 137 19.80 -4.87 -15.48
N ILE A 138 20.74 -4.14 -14.87
CA ILE A 138 21.22 -2.85 -15.42
C ILE A 138 21.88 -3.06 -16.79
N THR A 139 21.33 -2.46 -17.86
CA THR A 139 21.77 -2.78 -19.23
C THR A 139 23.15 -2.17 -19.57
N ASP A 140 23.89 -2.82 -20.49
CA ASP A 140 25.12 -2.28 -21.08
C ASP A 140 24.93 -0.90 -21.75
N THR A 141 23.70 -0.56 -22.16
CA THR A 141 23.38 0.74 -22.74
C THR A 141 23.29 1.82 -21.65
N ALA A 142 22.63 1.53 -20.51
CA ALA A 142 22.58 2.41 -19.35
C ALA A 142 24.00 2.77 -18.88
N LYS A 143 24.87 1.77 -18.74
CA LYS A 143 26.29 1.94 -18.41
C LYS A 143 27.07 2.77 -19.44
N ALA A 144 26.63 2.81 -20.69
CA ALA A 144 27.26 3.57 -21.78
C ALA A 144 26.74 5.01 -21.94
N VAL A 145 25.53 5.33 -21.45
CA VAL A 145 24.96 6.69 -21.48
C VAL A 145 25.05 7.42 -20.14
N ALA A 146 25.20 6.69 -19.03
CA ALA A 146 25.34 7.22 -17.69
C ALA A 146 26.45 8.28 -17.59
N SER A 147 26.18 9.30 -16.79
CA SER A 147 27.09 10.42 -16.52
C SER A 147 27.17 10.66 -15.00
N PRO A 148 28.27 11.23 -14.50
CA PRO A 148 28.37 11.56 -13.08
C PRO A 148 27.29 12.58 -12.67
N ILE A 149 26.63 12.32 -11.54
CA ILE A 149 25.76 13.27 -10.83
C ILE A 149 26.53 13.95 -9.69
N ASP A 150 26.03 15.08 -9.18
CA ASP A 150 26.70 15.83 -8.10
C ASP A 150 26.40 15.24 -6.69
N SER A 151 25.22 14.64 -6.48
CA SER A 151 24.81 13.91 -5.26
C SER A 151 23.47 13.18 -5.50
N PHE A 152 23.14 12.15 -4.71
CA PHE A 152 21.80 11.57 -4.62
C PHE A 152 20.91 12.28 -3.57
N ASN A 153 21.53 12.93 -2.56
CA ASN A 153 20.85 13.71 -1.52
C ASN A 153 20.43 15.11 -2.03
N VAL A 154 19.46 15.13 -2.94
CA VAL A 154 18.87 16.32 -3.56
C VAL A 154 17.36 16.14 -3.74
N SER A 155 16.63 17.21 -4.04
CA SER A 155 15.18 17.14 -4.26
C SER A 155 14.82 16.22 -5.43
N ASP A 156 13.61 15.66 -5.44
CA ASP A 156 13.11 14.83 -6.54
C ASP A 156 13.20 15.54 -7.91
N GLU A 157 12.80 16.82 -7.97
CA GLU A 157 12.91 17.65 -9.20
C GLU A 157 14.37 17.76 -9.68
N ASP A 158 15.32 18.03 -8.76
CA ASP A 158 16.75 18.11 -9.08
C ASP A 158 17.33 16.75 -9.49
N PHE A 159 16.95 15.67 -8.78
CA PHE A 159 17.46 14.31 -9.02
C PHE A 159 16.97 13.79 -10.36
N SER A 160 15.65 13.81 -10.60
CA SER A 160 15.00 13.41 -11.85
C SER A 160 15.60 14.18 -13.04
N ALA A 161 15.75 15.50 -12.93
CA ALA A 161 16.40 16.31 -13.96
C ALA A 161 17.87 15.95 -14.22
N SER A 162 18.58 15.43 -13.21
CA SER A 162 19.97 14.97 -13.36
C SER A 162 20.10 13.61 -14.06
N VAL A 163 19.17 12.68 -13.81
CA VAL A 163 19.19 11.31 -14.37
C VAL A 163 18.32 11.13 -15.61
N GLN A 164 17.50 12.10 -16.01
CA GLN A 164 16.56 12.04 -17.15
C GLN A 164 17.15 11.39 -18.41
N THR A 165 18.38 11.75 -18.81
CA THR A 165 19.02 11.21 -20.03
C THR A 165 19.49 9.75 -19.87
N LEU A 166 19.75 9.31 -18.64
CA LEU A 166 20.10 7.92 -18.32
C LEU A 166 18.84 7.05 -18.35
N ILE A 167 17.72 7.48 -17.77
CA ILE A 167 16.48 6.70 -17.77
C ILE A 167 15.84 6.61 -19.17
N THR A 168 15.72 7.73 -19.92
CA THR A 168 15.10 7.74 -21.27
C THR A 168 16.02 7.22 -22.39
N SER A 169 17.17 6.65 -22.06
CA SER A 169 18.11 6.05 -23.03
C SER A 169 18.92 4.90 -22.40
N GLY A 170 18.42 4.31 -21.32
CA GLY A 170 19.06 3.21 -20.61
C GLY A 170 19.03 1.88 -21.38
N GLY A 171 18.20 1.78 -22.41
CA GLY A 171 18.07 0.59 -23.26
C GLY A 171 17.35 -0.57 -22.59
N GLN A 172 16.45 -0.25 -21.65
CA GLN A 172 15.36 -1.10 -21.19
C GLN A 172 14.49 -1.57 -22.38
N ASP A 173 13.73 -2.66 -22.21
CA ASP A 173 12.88 -3.22 -23.25
C ASP A 173 11.63 -2.33 -23.53
N ASP A 174 11.13 -1.63 -22.50
CA ASP A 174 10.21 -0.48 -22.62
C ASP A 174 10.90 0.81 -22.10
N GLU A 175 10.81 1.93 -22.83
CA GLU A 175 11.56 3.17 -22.51
C GLU A 175 10.80 4.07 -21.50
N PRO A 176 11.23 4.21 -20.22
CA PRO A 176 10.51 5.01 -19.23
C PRO A 176 10.69 6.52 -19.45
N THR A 177 9.63 7.28 -19.23
CA THR A 177 9.62 8.76 -19.33
C THR A 177 10.10 9.48 -18.08
N GLU A 178 9.92 8.86 -16.92
CA GLU A 178 10.24 9.39 -15.59
C GLU A 178 10.74 8.27 -14.66
N LEU A 179 11.13 8.64 -13.44
CA LEU A 179 11.46 7.67 -12.39
C LEU A 179 10.19 7.03 -11.83
N VAL A 180 10.26 5.76 -11.43
CA VAL A 180 9.24 5.13 -10.56
C VAL A 180 8.97 6.01 -9.33
N SER A 181 7.74 6.02 -8.82
CA SER A 181 7.39 6.87 -7.67
C SER A 181 8.17 6.45 -6.42
N ALA A 182 8.37 7.39 -5.49
CA ALA A 182 9.05 7.08 -4.23
C ALA A 182 8.32 5.99 -3.43
N ALA A 183 6.99 6.04 -3.38
CA ALA A 183 6.17 5.09 -2.63
C ALA A 183 6.26 3.66 -3.19
N GLU A 184 6.16 3.48 -4.52
CA GLU A 184 6.32 2.17 -5.16
C GLU A 184 7.73 1.60 -4.96
N ALA A 185 8.74 2.45 -5.13
CA ALA A 185 10.14 2.04 -5.06
C ALA A 185 10.54 1.59 -3.65
N VAL A 186 10.11 2.36 -2.63
CA VAL A 186 10.27 2.02 -1.21
C VAL A 186 9.52 0.74 -0.87
N ALA A 187 8.26 0.58 -1.29
CA ALA A 187 7.48 -0.63 -1.00
C ALA A 187 8.15 -1.91 -1.57
N HIS A 188 8.58 -1.87 -2.84
CA HIS A 188 9.31 -2.99 -3.45
C HIS A 188 10.61 -3.34 -2.69
N PHE A 189 11.32 -2.31 -2.25
CA PHE A 189 12.56 -2.46 -1.51
C PHE A 189 12.33 -3.03 -0.10
N GLU A 190 11.36 -2.52 0.66
CA GLU A 190 10.95 -3.06 1.96
C GLU A 190 10.55 -4.54 1.86
N ASP A 191 9.76 -4.90 0.85
CA ASP A 191 9.37 -6.30 0.56
C ASP A 191 10.60 -7.19 0.33
N THR A 192 11.53 -6.76 -0.51
CA THR A 192 12.69 -7.59 -0.89
C THR A 192 13.67 -7.78 0.27
N LEU A 193 13.79 -6.77 1.14
CA LEU A 193 14.55 -6.87 2.39
C LEU A 193 13.90 -7.85 3.37
N ALA A 194 12.58 -7.79 3.55
CA ALA A 194 11.83 -8.69 4.40
C ALA A 194 11.97 -10.16 3.95
N ASP A 195 11.78 -10.44 2.66
CA ASP A 195 11.92 -11.79 2.08
C ASP A 195 13.37 -12.30 2.12
N SER A 196 14.35 -11.39 2.03
CA SER A 196 15.78 -11.68 2.25
C SER A 196 16.16 -11.91 3.72
N GLY A 197 15.24 -11.65 4.66
CA GLY A 197 15.47 -11.76 6.10
C GLY A 197 16.38 -10.65 6.66
N VAL A 198 16.41 -9.48 6.00
CA VAL A 198 17.14 -8.28 6.43
C VAL A 198 16.14 -7.32 7.06
N THR A 199 16.18 -7.19 8.38
CA THR A 199 15.22 -6.39 9.15
C THR A 199 15.72 -4.95 9.35
N PHE A 200 15.02 -4.00 8.73
CA PHE A 200 15.18 -2.56 8.99
C PHE A 200 13.92 -1.99 9.64
N ASN A 201 14.02 -0.78 10.20
CA ASN A 201 12.95 -0.19 10.99
C ASN A 201 12.18 0.85 10.15
N THR A 202 11.06 0.41 9.58
CA THR A 202 10.16 1.27 8.81
C THR A 202 9.11 1.87 9.75
N LEU A 203 8.78 3.16 9.62
CA LEU A 203 7.76 3.81 10.46
C LEU A 203 6.41 3.10 10.33
N THR A 204 6.08 2.63 9.13
CA THR A 204 4.87 1.88 8.79
C THR A 204 4.65 0.68 9.71
N GLY A 205 3.43 0.55 10.22
CA GLY A 205 3.01 -0.54 11.11
C GLY A 205 2.31 -0.03 12.36
N SER A 206 2.24 -0.90 13.37
CA SER A 206 1.64 -0.60 14.68
C SER A 206 2.73 -0.62 15.75
N TRP A 207 2.69 0.35 16.66
CA TRP A 207 3.74 0.61 17.65
C TRP A 207 3.14 0.91 19.01
N GLN A 208 3.65 0.31 20.09
CA GLN A 208 3.06 0.42 21.42
C GLN A 208 4.03 0.90 22.50
N LEU A 209 3.61 1.90 23.26
CA LEU A 209 4.11 2.20 24.59
C LEU A 209 3.30 1.38 25.62
N THR A 210 3.99 0.68 26.52
CA THR A 210 3.34 -0.10 27.59
C THR A 210 3.64 0.49 28.97
N GLY A 211 2.61 0.73 29.79
CA GLY A 211 2.75 1.40 31.08
C GLY A 211 1.42 1.63 31.79
N GLU A 212 1.39 2.59 32.71
CA GLU A 212 0.14 3.14 33.29
C GLU A 212 -0.45 4.27 32.40
N GLU A 213 0.22 4.56 31.28
CA GLU A 213 -0.01 5.60 30.28
C GLU A 213 0.13 4.93 28.89
N ALA A 214 -0.74 3.95 28.58
CA ALA A 214 -0.53 3.06 27.43
C ALA A 214 -1.05 3.67 26.11
N VAL A 215 -0.17 3.72 25.11
CA VAL A 215 -0.43 4.36 23.81
C VAL A 215 -0.11 3.38 22.67
N ILE A 216 -0.94 3.40 21.63
CA ILE A 216 -0.64 2.75 20.34
C ILE A 216 -0.65 3.81 19.24
N PHE A 217 0.39 3.84 18.41
CA PHE A 217 0.39 4.50 17.12
C PHE A 217 0.28 3.46 16.01
N HIS A 218 -0.64 3.70 15.07
CA HIS A 218 -0.66 3.05 13.77
C HIS A 218 -0.18 4.07 12.74
N PHE A 219 0.94 3.80 12.07
CA PHE A 219 1.40 4.53 10.90
C PHE A 219 1.04 3.71 9.67
N LEU A 220 0.10 4.20 8.89
CA LEU A 220 -0.41 3.51 7.72
C LEU A 220 0.53 3.77 6.54
N PRO A 221 0.66 2.84 5.56
CA PRO A 221 1.49 3.05 4.37
C PRO A 221 1.12 4.34 3.62
N ASP A 222 -0.16 4.70 3.71
CA ASP A 222 -0.81 5.79 3.00
C ASP A 222 -0.73 7.14 3.76
N GLY A 223 0.39 7.39 4.46
CA GLY A 223 0.69 8.67 5.11
C GLY A 223 -0.27 9.07 6.24
N ARG A 224 -1.20 8.19 6.62
CA ARG A 224 -2.15 8.40 7.71
C ARG A 224 -1.63 7.90 9.04
N TYR A 225 -2.11 8.48 10.13
CA TYR A 225 -1.93 7.90 11.45
C TYR A 225 -3.26 7.79 12.20
N LEU A 226 -3.35 6.75 13.03
CA LEU A 226 -4.28 6.64 14.16
C LEU A 226 -3.45 6.48 15.42
N ALA A 227 -3.60 7.37 16.38
CA ALA A 227 -3.02 7.24 17.71
C ALA A 227 -4.13 7.01 18.75
N MET A 228 -3.90 6.16 19.75
CA MET A 228 -4.89 5.80 20.78
C MET A 228 -4.27 5.74 22.17
N GLN A 229 -4.93 6.31 23.18
CA GLN A 229 -4.57 6.22 24.60
C GLN A 229 -5.80 5.79 25.42
N TRP A 230 -5.78 4.59 26.01
CA TRP A 230 -6.95 3.99 26.68
C TRP A 230 -6.71 3.61 28.16
N GLU A 231 -5.45 3.38 28.54
CA GLU A 231 -4.99 3.23 29.93
C GLU A 231 -4.28 4.52 30.33
N GLU A 232 -4.97 5.33 31.14
CA GLU A 232 -4.53 6.60 31.70
C GLU A 232 -5.31 6.85 33.01
N VAL A 233 -5.00 7.90 33.76
CA VAL A 233 -5.69 8.26 35.02
C VAL A 233 -6.06 9.76 35.10
N ASN A 234 -5.82 10.52 34.03
CA ASN A 234 -5.97 11.97 34.00
C ASN A 234 -7.29 12.48 33.36
N GLY A 235 -7.97 11.66 32.54
CA GLY A 235 -9.22 12.02 31.84
C GLY A 235 -9.06 12.43 30.37
N SER A 236 -7.87 12.25 29.78
CA SER A 236 -7.55 12.50 28.37
C SER A 236 -7.44 11.20 27.56
N GLU A 237 -8.19 10.16 27.94
CA GLU A 237 -8.32 8.95 27.12
C GLU A 237 -9.12 9.18 25.84
N GLY A 238 -8.67 8.61 24.73
CA GLY A 238 -9.30 8.73 23.42
C GLY A 238 -8.40 8.30 22.28
N PHE A 239 -8.59 8.94 21.13
CA PHE A 239 -7.79 8.74 19.93
C PHE A 239 -7.59 10.04 19.15
N GLU A 240 -6.58 10.05 18.29
CA GLU A 240 -6.37 11.03 17.25
C GLU A 240 -6.28 10.35 15.88
N TYR A 241 -6.79 10.99 14.84
CA TYR A 241 -6.65 10.53 13.46
C TYR A 241 -6.26 11.68 12.55
N GLY A 242 -5.37 11.43 11.60
CA GLY A 242 -4.86 12.46 10.70
C GLY A 242 -3.83 11.97 9.70
N THR A 243 -3.01 12.88 9.20
CA THR A 243 -1.89 12.59 8.27
C THR A 243 -0.56 12.95 8.91
N TYR A 244 0.46 12.12 8.71
CA TYR A 244 1.83 12.39 9.14
C TYR A 244 2.75 12.63 7.93
N THR A 245 3.83 13.38 8.15
CA THR A 245 4.99 13.44 7.23
C THR A 245 6.26 13.28 8.03
N ALA A 246 7.17 12.42 7.57
CA ALA A 246 8.44 12.09 8.22
C ALA A 246 9.60 12.40 7.29
N THR A 247 10.61 13.15 7.77
CA THR A 247 11.81 13.53 7.00
C THR A 247 12.92 13.94 7.97
N ASP A 248 14.18 13.62 7.67
CA ASP A 248 15.36 14.03 8.46
C ASP A 248 15.30 13.72 9.98
N GLY A 249 14.61 12.64 10.38
CA GLY A 249 14.38 12.32 11.80
C GLY A 249 13.40 13.28 12.51
N SER A 250 12.59 14.02 11.77
CA SER A 250 11.48 14.84 12.26
C SER A 250 10.17 14.32 11.70
N ILE A 251 9.14 14.21 12.55
CA ILE A 251 7.78 13.83 12.15
C ILE A 251 6.81 14.97 12.47
N THR A 252 5.91 15.26 11.53
CA THR A 252 4.86 16.29 11.64
C THR A 252 3.49 15.63 11.53
N PHE A 253 2.62 15.86 12.51
CA PHE A 253 1.26 15.31 12.62
C PHE A 253 0.22 16.41 12.36
N VAL A 254 -0.58 16.22 11.31
CA VAL A 254 -1.72 17.08 10.94
C VAL A 254 -2.99 16.40 11.44
N THR A 255 -3.40 16.73 12.66
CA THR A 255 -4.52 16.11 13.38
C THR A 255 -5.85 16.56 12.79
N ARG A 256 -6.62 15.61 12.22
CA ARG A 256 -7.92 15.87 11.57
C ARG A 256 -9.12 15.52 12.44
N GLU A 257 -8.94 14.64 13.42
CA GLU A 257 -9.85 14.38 14.53
C GLU A 257 -9.03 14.25 15.83
N ASN A 258 -9.42 15.00 16.86
CA ASN A 258 -8.92 14.88 18.25
C ASN A 258 -10.12 14.44 19.11
N ASN A 259 -10.02 13.25 19.70
CA ASN A 259 -11.05 12.64 20.54
C ASN A 259 -10.50 12.16 21.89
N ASP A 260 -9.29 12.57 22.26
CA ASP A 260 -8.61 12.39 23.54
C ASP A 260 -8.62 13.69 24.36
N GLY A 261 -8.11 14.79 23.79
CA GLY A 261 -8.00 16.11 24.41
C GLY A 261 -6.53 16.56 24.50
N TYR A 262 -6.10 16.96 25.70
CA TYR A 262 -4.73 17.40 25.99
C TYR A 262 -3.76 16.21 26.12
N ALA A 263 -3.66 15.40 25.07
CA ALA A 263 -2.84 14.21 24.98
C ALA A 263 -2.33 14.01 23.54
N LEU A 264 -1.62 12.90 23.31
CA LEU A 264 -1.06 12.49 22.02
C LEU A 264 -0.37 13.66 21.29
N THR A 265 -0.74 13.98 20.04
CA THR A 265 0.00 14.94 19.18
C THR A 265 -0.58 16.37 19.18
N CYS A 266 -1.82 16.57 19.63
CA CYS A 266 -2.55 17.84 19.63
C CYS A 266 -3.01 18.24 21.04
N ASP A 267 -2.15 18.93 21.79
CA ASP A 267 -2.35 19.41 23.17
C ASP A 267 -3.42 20.54 23.29
N GLU A 268 -4.69 20.22 23.01
CA GLU A 268 -5.83 21.16 22.98
C GLU A 268 -7.14 20.55 23.56
N ASP A 269 -8.20 21.36 23.67
CA ASP A 269 -9.54 20.85 24.06
C ASP A 269 -10.08 19.83 23.03
N ARG A 270 -10.76 18.76 23.50
CA ARG A 270 -11.32 17.70 22.65
C ARG A 270 -12.16 18.26 21.49
N GLY A 271 -11.89 17.80 20.26
CA GLY A 271 -12.53 18.26 19.03
C GLY A 271 -11.94 19.57 18.45
N VAL A 272 -10.84 20.08 19.00
CA VAL A 272 -10.01 21.11 18.37
C VAL A 272 -8.95 20.43 17.50
N LEU A 273 -8.77 20.92 16.26
CA LEU A 273 -7.85 20.33 15.30
C LEU A 273 -6.49 21.03 15.30
N CYS A 274 -5.40 20.27 15.17
CA CYS A 274 -4.04 20.78 14.97
C CYS A 274 -3.64 20.66 13.48
N ASP A 275 -4.41 21.31 12.61
CA ASP A 275 -4.27 21.27 11.16
C ASP A 275 -3.82 22.61 10.53
N GLY A 276 -3.59 23.63 11.35
CA GLY A 276 -3.30 25.00 10.90
C GLY A 276 -4.51 25.83 10.46
N SER A 277 -5.68 25.23 10.22
CA SER A 277 -6.85 25.92 9.63
C SER A 277 -7.47 26.97 10.57
N ASN A 278 -7.42 26.68 11.87
CA ASN A 278 -7.90 27.54 12.95
C ASN A 278 -6.79 28.47 13.53
N GLY A 279 -5.53 28.27 13.13
CA GLY A 279 -4.35 28.98 13.65
C GLY A 279 -3.62 28.29 14.80
N ILE A 280 -3.92 27.02 15.08
CA ILE A 280 -3.15 26.10 15.93
C ILE A 280 -2.28 25.26 15.00
N GLU A 281 -0.97 25.22 15.27
CA GLU A 281 0.01 24.58 14.38
C GLU A 281 0.03 23.04 14.57
N PRO A 282 0.33 22.25 13.52
CA PRO A 282 0.58 20.82 13.61
C PRO A 282 1.60 20.41 14.68
N GLY A 283 1.42 19.21 15.27
CA GLY A 283 2.37 18.63 16.21
C GLY A 283 3.67 18.23 15.51
N VAL A 284 4.84 18.64 16.02
CA VAL A 284 6.15 18.32 15.41
C VAL A 284 7.09 17.74 16.45
N TRP A 285 7.48 16.47 16.25
CA TRP A 285 8.37 15.71 17.14
C TRP A 285 9.63 15.26 16.40
N GLY A 286 10.68 14.92 17.16
CA GLY A 286 11.78 14.11 16.61
C GLY A 286 11.41 12.62 16.63
N TYR A 287 11.95 11.83 15.71
CA TYR A 287 11.92 10.37 15.77
C TYR A 287 13.29 9.77 15.47
N SER A 288 13.55 8.57 16.02
CA SER A 288 14.67 7.71 15.65
C SER A 288 14.34 6.26 16.00
N PHE A 289 15.20 5.31 15.62
CA PHE A 289 15.09 3.90 16.03
C PHE A 289 16.27 3.49 16.92
N SER A 290 16.05 2.56 17.85
CA SER A 290 17.12 2.02 18.72
C SER A 290 17.87 0.84 18.08
N ASP A 291 19.05 0.51 18.62
CA ASP A 291 19.82 -0.72 18.34
C ASP A 291 18.97 -2.03 18.46
N GLU A 292 17.83 -1.98 19.16
CA GLU A 292 16.90 -3.07 19.38
C GLU A 292 15.61 -3.00 18.54
N GLY A 293 15.46 -1.98 17.68
CA GLY A 293 14.30 -1.80 16.79
C GLY A 293 13.10 -1.10 17.42
N GLN A 294 13.26 -0.43 18.57
CA GLN A 294 12.20 0.41 19.14
C GLN A 294 12.09 1.74 18.39
N LEU A 295 10.86 2.19 18.10
CA LEU A 295 10.60 3.55 17.62
C LEU A 295 10.67 4.52 18.80
N VAL A 296 11.53 5.52 18.73
CA VAL A 296 11.76 6.50 19.80
C VAL A 296 11.31 7.87 19.33
N PHE A 297 10.26 8.42 19.95
CA PHE A 297 9.83 9.80 19.74
C PHE A 297 10.49 10.73 20.77
N SER A 298 11.10 11.81 20.29
CA SER A 298 11.58 12.93 21.09
C SER A 298 10.55 14.05 21.08
N VAL A 299 9.64 14.03 22.05
CA VAL A 299 8.54 14.98 22.22
C VAL A 299 9.08 16.31 22.79
N PRO A 300 8.72 17.49 22.23
CA PRO A 300 9.08 18.78 22.79
C PRO A 300 8.60 18.95 24.24
N GLU A 301 9.47 19.52 25.08
CA GLU A 301 9.29 19.74 26.54
C GLU A 301 9.14 18.48 27.42
N ASP A 302 8.57 17.37 26.93
CA ASP A 302 8.36 16.13 27.71
C ASP A 302 9.49 15.07 27.60
N GLY A 303 10.13 14.93 26.44
CA GLY A 303 11.34 14.09 26.25
C GLY A 303 11.15 12.83 25.40
N ASP A 304 11.98 11.82 25.67
CA ASP A 304 12.14 10.64 24.80
C ASP A 304 11.28 9.44 25.25
N PHE A 305 10.41 8.94 24.37
CA PHE A 305 9.49 7.81 24.60
C PHE A 305 9.75 6.69 23.59
N GLY A 306 10.00 5.46 24.08
CA GLY A 306 10.25 4.28 23.25
C GLY A 306 9.03 3.37 23.11
N PHE A 307 8.73 2.97 21.87
CA PHE A 307 7.60 2.14 21.47
C PHE A 307 8.10 0.83 20.86
N ASP A 308 7.53 -0.30 21.31
CA ASP A 308 7.79 -1.63 20.73
C ASP A 308 6.92 -1.86 19.49
N LYS A 309 7.44 -2.49 18.43
CA LYS A 309 6.62 -2.86 17.25
C LYS A 309 5.60 -3.95 17.64
N LEU A 310 4.34 -3.76 17.24
CA LEU A 310 3.26 -4.71 17.48
C LEU A 310 3.23 -5.79 16.40
N GLU A 311 3.98 -6.84 16.66
CA GLU A 311 4.03 -8.04 15.81
C GLU A 311 2.69 -8.78 15.70
N ALA A 312 2.45 -9.39 14.53
CA ALA A 312 1.29 -10.25 14.29
C ALA A 312 1.32 -11.53 15.16
N THR A 313 0.14 -12.01 15.57
CA THR A 313 -0.01 -13.20 16.42
C THR A 313 -0.47 -14.44 15.63
N ASP A 314 -0.80 -15.54 16.33
CA ASP A 314 -1.45 -16.71 15.74
C ASP A 314 -3.00 -16.63 15.76
N SER A 315 -3.56 -15.47 16.13
CA SER A 315 -5.00 -15.19 15.96
C SER A 315 -5.34 -14.98 14.48
N PRO A 316 -6.44 -15.56 13.96
CA PRO A 316 -6.83 -15.39 12.56
C PRO A 316 -7.33 -13.97 12.22
N ILE A 317 -7.57 -13.11 13.23
CA ILE A 317 -8.12 -11.76 13.07
C ILE A 317 -7.25 -10.65 13.65
N ASP A 318 -6.11 -10.95 14.30
CA ASP A 318 -5.21 -9.89 14.78
C ASP A 318 -4.68 -9.06 13.60
N GLY A 319 -4.60 -7.76 13.79
CA GLY A 319 -4.35 -6.77 12.74
C GLY A 319 -5.32 -5.58 12.80
N LEU A 320 -5.05 -4.58 11.96
CA LEU A 320 -5.89 -3.39 11.77
C LEU A 320 -6.74 -3.54 10.51
N TRP A 321 -8.03 -3.27 10.63
CA TRP A 321 -9.04 -3.46 9.60
C TRP A 321 -9.92 -2.21 9.47
N GLU A 322 -10.25 -1.79 8.25
CA GLU A 322 -10.91 -0.52 7.96
C GLU A 322 -12.19 -0.69 7.13
N ASN A 323 -13.29 -0.05 7.55
CA ASN A 323 -14.40 0.25 6.66
C ASN A 323 -14.40 1.74 6.31
N ARG A 324 -14.10 2.04 5.05
CA ARG A 324 -13.86 3.40 4.55
C ARG A 324 -15.13 4.21 4.29
N ASP A 325 -16.23 3.52 3.97
CA ASP A 325 -17.55 4.11 3.73
C ASP A 325 -18.19 4.54 5.06
N ALA A 326 -18.12 3.64 6.05
CA ALA A 326 -18.54 3.88 7.43
C ALA A 326 -17.48 4.60 8.30
N LYS A 327 -16.34 5.01 7.70
CA LYS A 327 -15.21 5.71 8.34
C LYS A 327 -14.81 5.15 9.72
N ASN A 328 -14.64 3.84 9.83
CA ASN A 328 -14.25 3.20 11.09
C ASN A 328 -13.14 2.15 10.95
N LEU A 329 -12.47 1.89 12.07
CA LEU A 329 -11.35 0.97 12.22
C LEU A 329 -11.62 -0.04 13.34
N LEU A 330 -11.26 -1.30 13.11
CA LEU A 330 -11.17 -2.35 14.12
C LEU A 330 -9.71 -2.79 14.26
N PHE A 331 -9.16 -2.72 15.46
CA PHE A 331 -7.85 -3.29 15.80
C PHE A 331 -8.02 -4.46 16.75
N PHE A 332 -7.48 -5.62 16.38
CA PHE A 332 -7.39 -6.80 17.25
C PHE A 332 -5.92 -7.13 17.52
N THR A 333 -5.55 -7.36 18.78
CA THR A 333 -4.15 -7.64 19.13
C THR A 333 -3.97 -8.55 20.35
N LYS A 334 -2.82 -9.23 20.42
CA LYS A 334 -2.39 -10.11 21.52
C LYS A 334 -3.32 -11.29 21.78
N GLY A 335 -4.18 -11.63 20.81
CA GLY A 335 -5.05 -12.80 20.89
C GLY A 335 -4.34 -14.11 20.58
N SER A 336 -5.08 -15.21 20.66
CA SER A 336 -4.76 -16.47 19.97
C SER A 336 -6.04 -17.24 19.72
N ALA A 337 -5.98 -18.32 18.93
CA ALA A 337 -7.08 -19.27 18.81
C ALA A 337 -7.48 -19.98 20.14
N THR A 338 -6.86 -19.66 21.28
CA THR A 338 -7.15 -20.25 22.60
C THR A 338 -7.14 -19.27 23.79
N SER A 339 -6.90 -17.97 23.57
CA SER A 339 -6.81 -16.95 24.61
C SER A 339 -7.44 -15.63 24.17
N ALA A 340 -7.94 -14.85 25.12
CA ALA A 340 -8.41 -13.51 24.84
C ALA A 340 -7.28 -12.60 24.36
N GLY A 341 -7.60 -11.72 23.41
CA GLY A 341 -6.81 -10.55 23.04
C GLY A 341 -7.53 -9.27 23.41
N TYR A 342 -6.95 -8.13 23.06
CA TYR A 342 -7.59 -6.81 23.15
C TYR A 342 -8.24 -6.47 21.81
N PHE A 343 -9.36 -5.75 21.87
CA PHE A 343 -9.95 -5.10 20.71
C PHE A 343 -10.09 -3.60 20.94
N PHE A 344 -10.07 -2.86 19.83
CA PHE A 344 -10.37 -1.44 19.75
C PHE A 344 -11.29 -1.21 18.54
N TYR A 345 -12.34 -0.42 18.71
CA TYR A 345 -13.15 0.15 17.63
C TYR A 345 -12.95 1.66 17.64
N VAL A 346 -12.74 2.28 16.48
CA VAL A 346 -12.62 3.73 16.31
C VAL A 346 -13.52 4.20 15.18
N ASP A 347 -14.39 5.17 15.45
CA ASP A 347 -15.11 5.95 14.44
C ASP A 347 -14.36 7.28 14.21
N TYR A 348 -13.69 7.40 13.06
CA TYR A 348 -12.97 8.61 12.65
C TYR A 348 -13.79 9.50 11.71
N GLY A 349 -15.09 9.21 11.55
CA GLY A 349 -16.04 9.95 10.71
C GLY A 349 -17.14 10.69 11.47
N SER A 350 -17.28 10.49 12.77
CA SER A 350 -18.31 11.10 13.63
C SER A 350 -18.31 12.63 13.53
N GLU A 351 -19.41 13.23 13.07
CA GLU A 351 -19.58 14.69 12.91
C GLU A 351 -20.69 15.26 13.80
N GLY A 352 -20.40 16.36 14.51
CA GLY A 352 -21.39 17.14 15.26
C GLY A 352 -21.62 16.70 16.72
N ASP A 353 -22.80 17.04 17.25
CA ASP A 353 -23.23 16.78 18.65
C ASP A 353 -23.76 15.33 18.85
N ASP A 354 -23.05 14.31 18.34
CA ASP A 354 -23.46 12.91 18.51
C ASP A 354 -23.03 12.31 19.87
N TYR A 355 -23.80 11.34 20.34
CA TYR A 355 -23.58 10.59 21.57
C TYR A 355 -23.20 9.12 21.31
N ASP A 356 -23.29 8.66 20.07
CA ASP A 356 -22.88 7.31 19.66
C ASP A 356 -21.37 7.09 19.92
N THR A 357 -20.99 5.83 20.15
CA THR A 357 -19.65 5.43 20.57
C THR A 357 -18.63 5.66 19.45
N ASN A 358 -17.60 6.47 19.70
CA ASN A 358 -16.51 6.72 18.74
C ASN A 358 -15.18 6.07 19.12
N LEU A 359 -15.03 5.58 20.35
CA LEU A 359 -13.99 4.63 20.75
C LEU A 359 -14.60 3.57 21.69
N ASP A 360 -14.49 2.30 21.34
CA ASP A 360 -14.78 1.17 22.23
C ASP A 360 -13.50 0.36 22.44
N VAL A 361 -13.24 -0.07 23.69
CA VAL A 361 -12.02 -0.76 24.10
C VAL A 361 -12.39 -1.89 25.06
N GLY A 362 -11.79 -3.05 24.87
CA GLY A 362 -11.90 -4.16 25.81
C GLY A 362 -11.24 -5.43 25.31
N THR A 363 -11.85 -6.58 25.61
CA THR A 363 -11.28 -7.89 25.27
C THR A 363 -12.13 -8.67 24.27
N TYR A 364 -11.48 -9.53 23.48
CA TYR A 364 -12.16 -10.41 22.52
C TYR A 364 -11.68 -11.86 22.60
N THR A 365 -12.50 -12.80 22.14
CA THR A 365 -12.11 -14.21 21.88
C THR A 365 -12.75 -14.74 20.60
N THR A 366 -12.00 -15.44 19.75
CA THR A 366 -12.58 -16.24 18.66
C THR A 366 -13.16 -17.55 19.21
N LEU A 367 -14.38 -17.91 18.84
CA LEU A 367 -15.00 -19.17 19.24
C LEU A 367 -15.80 -19.84 18.12
N VAL A 368 -16.16 -21.11 18.32
CA VAL A 368 -16.97 -21.90 17.38
C VAL A 368 -18.22 -22.42 18.08
N ASN A 369 -19.39 -21.99 17.61
CA ASN A 369 -20.68 -22.16 18.27
C ASN A 369 -21.69 -22.83 17.32
N GLU A 370 -22.19 -24.02 17.70
CA GLU A 370 -23.00 -24.94 16.87
C GLU A 370 -22.47 -25.28 15.45
N GLY A 371 -21.32 -24.72 15.03
CA GLY A 371 -20.73 -24.84 13.69
C GLY A 371 -20.37 -23.49 13.04
N LYS A 372 -20.90 -22.38 13.56
CA LYS A 372 -20.53 -21.00 13.23
C LYS A 372 -19.16 -20.65 13.80
N THR A 373 -18.43 -19.72 13.16
CA THR A 373 -17.28 -19.02 13.75
C THR A 373 -17.73 -17.62 14.18
N GLU A 374 -17.44 -17.25 15.43
CA GLU A 374 -17.94 -16.02 16.08
C GLU A 374 -16.81 -15.29 16.80
N ILE A 375 -16.81 -13.95 16.77
CA ILE A 375 -15.97 -13.11 17.62
C ILE A 375 -16.80 -12.76 18.84
N LYS A 376 -16.44 -13.25 20.03
CA LYS A 376 -17.00 -12.73 21.26
C LYS A 376 -16.20 -11.51 21.70
N VAL A 377 -16.83 -10.34 21.63
CA VAL A 377 -16.32 -9.04 22.07
C VAL A 377 -16.95 -8.69 23.43
N ILE A 378 -16.16 -8.10 24.33
CA ILE A 378 -16.59 -7.62 25.64
C ILE A 378 -16.04 -6.20 25.80
N SER A 379 -16.94 -5.21 25.77
CA SER A 379 -16.60 -3.78 25.89
C SER A 379 -16.33 -3.42 27.35
N GLU A 380 -15.16 -2.84 27.63
CA GLU A 380 -14.66 -2.53 28.98
C GLU A 380 -14.59 -1.01 29.26
N LYS A 381 -14.34 -0.20 28.21
CA LYS A 381 -14.54 1.26 28.21
C LYS A 381 -15.14 1.71 26.86
N GLN A 382 -16.14 2.59 26.90
CA GLN A 382 -16.73 3.24 25.73
C GLN A 382 -16.68 4.77 25.88
N TYR A 383 -16.34 5.45 24.79
CA TYR A 383 -16.26 6.91 24.70
C TYR A 383 -17.12 7.43 23.55
N ASN A 384 -17.61 8.66 23.70
CA ASN A 384 -18.18 9.46 22.63
C ASN A 384 -17.45 10.83 22.56
N ARG A 385 -17.91 11.72 21.68
CA ARG A 385 -17.28 13.03 21.46
C ARG A 385 -17.21 13.93 22.71
N PHE A 386 -17.95 13.61 23.78
CA PHE A 386 -17.95 14.37 25.04
C PHE A 386 -17.06 13.78 26.14
N GLY A 387 -16.54 12.56 25.98
CA GLY A 387 -15.72 11.88 26.99
C GLY A 387 -16.03 10.39 27.12
N LEU A 388 -15.61 9.82 28.26
CA LEU A 388 -15.97 8.48 28.71
C LEU A 388 -17.48 8.41 29.00
N ASP A 389 -18.20 7.51 28.31
CA ASP A 389 -19.64 7.26 28.53
C ASP A 389 -19.86 6.04 29.45
N CYS A 390 -19.06 4.97 29.26
CA CYS A 390 -19.10 3.77 30.09
C CYS A 390 -17.70 3.24 30.46
N GLU A 391 -17.56 2.72 31.68
CA GLU A 391 -16.38 2.01 32.20
C GLU A 391 -16.80 0.87 33.13
N VAL A 392 -16.13 -0.29 33.03
CA VAL A 392 -16.35 -1.46 33.89
C VAL A 392 -15.65 -1.31 35.24
N LEU A 393 -16.43 -1.16 36.32
CA LEU A 393 -15.93 -0.91 37.68
C LEU A 393 -15.96 -2.13 38.64
N GLU A 394 -16.66 -3.21 38.31
CA GLU A 394 -16.73 -4.44 39.13
C GLU A 394 -16.48 -5.72 38.30
N GLU A 395 -15.84 -6.73 38.91
CA GLU A 395 -15.43 -7.98 38.26
C GLU A 395 -16.63 -8.80 37.76
N GLY A 396 -16.90 -8.73 36.45
CA GLY A 396 -17.98 -9.46 35.78
C GLY A 396 -19.10 -8.59 35.19
N ASP A 397 -19.04 -7.27 35.38
CA ASP A 397 -19.82 -6.32 34.58
C ASP A 397 -19.17 -6.12 33.19
N ASN A 398 -19.86 -5.41 32.30
CA ASN A 398 -19.47 -5.06 30.92
C ASN A 398 -20.24 -3.79 30.53
N CYS A 399 -19.72 -3.01 29.57
CA CYS A 399 -20.50 -1.97 28.92
C CYS A 399 -21.48 -2.60 27.93
N ASP A 400 -20.95 -3.41 27.02
CA ASP A 400 -21.69 -4.23 26.06
C ASP A 400 -20.98 -5.57 25.81
N VAL A 401 -21.69 -6.50 25.17
CA VAL A 401 -21.16 -7.78 24.71
C VAL A 401 -21.75 -8.10 23.34
N TYR A 402 -20.89 -8.26 22.36
CA TYR A 402 -21.26 -8.64 20.99
C TYR A 402 -20.71 -10.03 20.67
N GLU A 403 -21.49 -10.86 19.95
CA GLU A 403 -21.05 -12.18 19.48
C GLU A 403 -21.29 -12.34 17.95
N PRO A 404 -20.86 -11.40 17.10
CA PRO A 404 -21.06 -11.48 15.65
C PRO A 404 -20.31 -12.65 15.03
N GLY A 405 -20.85 -13.13 13.90
CA GLY A 405 -20.14 -14.04 13.02
C GLY A 405 -18.98 -13.36 12.31
N TYR A 406 -17.95 -14.13 11.97
CA TYR A 406 -16.88 -13.62 11.12
C TYR A 406 -16.31 -14.67 10.17
N GLU A 407 -15.76 -14.17 9.08
CA GLU A 407 -14.86 -14.86 8.17
C GLU A 407 -13.74 -13.91 7.72
N VAL A 408 -12.58 -14.46 7.37
CA VAL A 408 -11.52 -13.71 6.69
C VAL A 408 -11.38 -14.30 5.30
N VAL A 409 -11.67 -13.49 4.29
CA VAL A 409 -11.79 -13.90 2.89
C VAL A 409 -11.12 -12.83 2.01
N ASN A 410 -10.22 -13.26 1.12
CA ASN A 410 -9.49 -12.37 0.20
C ASN A 410 -8.84 -11.15 0.87
N ASN A 411 -8.21 -11.36 2.04
CA ASN A 411 -7.61 -10.33 2.91
C ASN A 411 -8.60 -9.25 3.45
N GLN A 412 -9.91 -9.46 3.32
CA GLN A 412 -10.94 -8.69 4.03
C GLN A 412 -11.49 -9.48 5.22
N LEU A 413 -11.84 -8.77 6.29
CA LEU A 413 -12.60 -9.30 7.43
C LEU A 413 -14.07 -9.01 7.19
N ALA A 414 -14.90 -10.03 7.04
CA ALA A 414 -16.34 -9.88 6.91
C ALA A 414 -17.03 -10.21 8.24
N ILE A 415 -17.76 -9.24 8.79
CA ILE A 415 -18.51 -9.33 10.04
C ILE A 415 -19.99 -9.49 9.74
N SER A 416 -20.59 -10.58 10.22
CA SER A 416 -22.00 -10.95 10.01
C SER A 416 -22.81 -10.83 11.31
N ASN A 417 -23.79 -9.93 11.33
CA ASN A 417 -24.70 -9.78 12.47
C ASN A 417 -25.94 -10.71 12.31
N GLU A 418 -26.50 -11.19 13.43
CA GLU A 418 -27.80 -11.88 13.37
C GLU A 418 -28.94 -10.89 13.07
N ALA A 419 -29.82 -11.26 12.15
CA ALA A 419 -30.94 -10.45 11.71
C ALA A 419 -32.01 -10.27 12.81
N GLU A 420 -32.38 -9.02 13.14
CA GLU A 420 -33.61 -8.76 13.91
C GLU A 420 -34.86 -8.81 13.00
N ASP A 421 -34.70 -8.46 11.72
CA ASP A 421 -35.71 -8.55 10.66
C ASP A 421 -35.09 -8.67 9.24
N GLU A 422 -35.95 -8.80 8.22
CA GLU A 422 -35.57 -9.04 6.82
C GLU A 422 -34.81 -7.84 6.18
N ASP A 423 -34.82 -6.64 6.78
CA ASP A 423 -34.16 -5.42 6.26
C ASP A 423 -32.80 -5.11 6.96
N SER A 424 -32.49 -5.78 8.07
CA SER A 424 -31.33 -5.50 8.96
C SER A 424 -30.16 -6.47 8.82
N ALA A 425 -30.33 -7.59 8.13
CA ALA A 425 -29.31 -8.60 7.92
C ALA A 425 -28.27 -8.15 6.87
N ARG A 426 -27.00 -7.95 7.25
CA ARG A 426 -25.90 -7.52 6.36
C ARG A 426 -24.55 -8.07 6.82
N ARG A 427 -23.59 -8.18 5.90
CA ARG A 427 -22.17 -8.26 6.24
C ARG A 427 -21.51 -6.89 6.09
N ASN A 428 -20.65 -6.56 7.04
CA ASN A 428 -19.73 -5.43 6.91
C ASN A 428 -18.36 -6.01 6.58
N TYR A 429 -17.82 -5.65 5.41
CA TYR A 429 -16.46 -5.98 5.03
C TYR A 429 -15.53 -4.87 5.51
N LEU A 430 -14.36 -5.25 5.99
CA LEU A 430 -13.27 -4.36 6.35
C LEU A 430 -12.00 -4.78 5.61
N ASP A 431 -11.37 -3.83 4.92
CA ASP A 431 -10.07 -4.03 4.28
C ASP A 431 -8.98 -4.14 5.34
N ARG A 432 -8.04 -5.08 5.18
CA ARG A 432 -6.84 -5.09 6.02
C ARG A 432 -5.96 -3.89 5.67
N VAL A 433 -5.69 -3.04 6.65
CA VAL A 433 -4.90 -1.81 6.47
C VAL A 433 -3.41 -2.10 6.24
N PHE A 434 -2.89 -3.11 6.94
CA PHE A 434 -1.53 -3.61 6.74
C PHE A 434 -1.57 -4.84 5.84
N ALA A 435 -1.66 -4.61 4.53
CA ALA A 435 -1.61 -5.65 3.51
C ALA A 435 -0.33 -5.51 2.66
N ASN A 436 0.50 -6.56 2.66
CA ASN A 436 1.45 -6.78 1.57
C ASN A 436 0.66 -7.31 0.37
N ASP A 437 0.20 -6.41 -0.49
CA ASP A 437 -0.45 -6.71 -1.76
C ASP A 437 0.32 -6.17 -2.98
N ASN A 438 1.53 -5.63 -2.75
CA ASN A 438 2.45 -5.13 -3.79
C ASN A 438 1.84 -4.01 -4.66
N ALA A 439 0.77 -3.36 -4.21
CA ALA A 439 0.23 -2.15 -4.81
C ALA A 439 0.99 -0.91 -4.32
N PRO A 440 0.90 0.24 -5.02
CA PRO A 440 1.39 1.51 -4.50
C PRO A 440 0.74 1.81 -3.15
N ALA A 441 1.48 2.45 -2.24
CA ALA A 441 0.97 2.87 -0.92
C ALA A 441 -0.15 3.93 -0.97
N ASN A 442 -0.60 4.31 -2.17
CA ASN A 442 -1.62 5.31 -2.45
C ASN A 442 -2.97 4.60 -2.60
N THR A 443 -3.65 4.34 -1.48
CA THR A 443 -4.64 3.26 -1.39
C THR A 443 -6.03 3.57 -1.97
N ALA A 444 -6.16 4.07 -3.20
CA ALA A 444 -7.45 4.21 -3.90
C ALA A 444 -8.00 2.85 -4.42
N LYS A 445 -7.99 1.87 -3.52
CA LYS A 445 -8.28 0.45 -3.70
C LYS A 445 -9.79 0.20 -3.79
N LEU A 446 -10.19 -0.54 -4.82
CA LEU A 446 -11.53 -0.98 -5.12
C LEU A 446 -11.56 -2.51 -5.22
N VAL A 447 -12.22 -3.15 -4.26
CA VAL A 447 -12.49 -4.59 -4.25
C VAL A 447 -13.90 -4.88 -4.80
N ALA A 448 -14.04 -5.96 -5.56
CA ALA A 448 -15.31 -6.65 -5.71
C ALA A 448 -15.10 -8.18 -5.63
N GLN A 449 -15.98 -8.88 -4.91
CA GLN A 449 -15.82 -10.31 -4.67
C GLN A 449 -17.13 -11.07 -4.44
N LYS A 450 -17.07 -12.39 -4.66
CA LYS A 450 -18.14 -13.32 -4.36
C LYS A 450 -17.54 -14.67 -3.93
N HIS A 451 -17.88 -15.15 -2.74
CA HIS A 451 -17.28 -16.34 -2.15
C HIS A 451 -18.33 -17.43 -1.90
N TYR A 452 -18.97 -17.86 -2.99
CA TYR A 452 -20.20 -18.66 -3.05
C TYR A 452 -20.35 -19.78 -2.00
N ALA A 453 -19.27 -20.52 -1.72
CA ALA A 453 -19.29 -21.64 -0.76
C ALA A 453 -19.34 -21.20 0.72
N SER A 454 -18.76 -20.05 1.07
CA SER A 454 -18.87 -19.46 2.41
C SER A 454 -20.11 -18.57 2.50
N ASP A 455 -20.47 -17.87 1.41
CA ASP A 455 -21.66 -17.02 1.38
C ASP A 455 -22.93 -17.78 1.74
N ILE A 456 -23.12 -18.97 1.16
CA ILE A 456 -24.24 -19.87 1.50
C ILE A 456 -24.18 -20.31 2.97
N ALA A 457 -22.98 -20.58 3.51
CA ALA A 457 -22.82 -21.08 4.88
C ALA A 457 -23.07 -19.99 5.94
N ALA A 458 -22.61 -18.77 5.69
CA ALA A 458 -22.89 -17.61 6.53
C ALA A 458 -24.39 -17.24 6.46
N ASN A 459 -24.98 -17.22 5.26
CA ASN A 459 -26.39 -16.87 5.09
C ASN A 459 -27.33 -17.91 5.73
N GLU A 460 -27.09 -19.21 5.55
CA GLU A 460 -27.81 -20.27 6.27
C GLU A 460 -27.64 -20.18 7.81
N GLY A 461 -26.54 -19.57 8.29
CA GLY A 461 -26.23 -19.40 9.71
C GLY A 461 -26.85 -18.16 10.36
N TYR A 462 -26.81 -17.00 9.69
CA TYR A 462 -27.15 -15.69 10.28
C TYR A 462 -28.47 -15.09 9.76
N GLY A 463 -29.09 -15.70 8.74
CA GLY A 463 -30.39 -15.26 8.21
C GLY A 463 -30.32 -14.13 7.18
N ILE A 464 -29.13 -13.87 6.63
CA ILE A 464 -28.86 -12.87 5.59
C ILE A 464 -29.38 -13.40 4.24
N GLU A 465 -30.03 -12.56 3.42
CA GLU A 465 -30.46 -12.94 2.06
C GLU A 465 -29.25 -13.16 1.12
N ILE A 466 -29.43 -13.88 0.01
CA ILE A 466 -28.37 -14.12 -0.96
C ILE A 466 -28.32 -12.95 -1.95
N GLU A 467 -27.65 -11.89 -1.53
CA GLU A 467 -27.34 -10.71 -2.35
C GLU A 467 -26.24 -11.01 -3.39
N ASP A 468 -26.14 -10.16 -4.41
CA ASP A 468 -25.16 -10.28 -5.49
C ASP A 468 -23.89 -9.44 -5.21
N ASP A 469 -22.78 -10.14 -4.89
CA ASP A 469 -21.39 -9.66 -4.83
C ASP A 469 -21.08 -8.35 -4.06
N TYR A 470 -20.27 -8.48 -3.00
CA TYR A 470 -19.68 -7.31 -2.33
C TYR A 470 -18.84 -6.52 -3.33
N ARG A 471 -19.01 -5.21 -3.32
CA ARG A 471 -18.46 -4.30 -4.32
C ARG A 471 -18.20 -2.93 -3.73
N THR A 472 -17.24 -2.24 -4.32
CA THR A 472 -16.80 -0.90 -3.90
C THR A 472 -16.73 0.04 -5.09
N ARG A 473 -16.84 1.34 -4.82
CA ARG A 473 -16.83 2.38 -5.86
C ARG A 473 -16.30 3.70 -5.34
N LEU A 474 -15.53 4.37 -6.18
CA LEU A 474 -15.12 5.77 -6.02
C LEU A 474 -15.92 6.63 -7.00
N LEU A 475 -16.46 7.75 -6.53
CA LEU A 475 -17.19 8.73 -7.35
C LEU A 475 -16.72 10.14 -7.00
N THR A 476 -16.61 11.05 -7.97
CA THR A 476 -16.46 12.48 -7.64
C THR A 476 -17.81 13.13 -7.39
N ASP A 477 -17.81 14.36 -6.85
CA ASP A 477 -18.92 15.29 -7.08
C ASP A 477 -18.80 15.95 -8.49
N ASP A 478 -19.66 16.91 -8.82
CA ASP A 478 -19.58 17.61 -10.11
C ASP A 478 -18.39 18.59 -10.17
N VAL A 479 -17.35 18.23 -10.93
CA VAL A 479 -16.10 19.00 -11.07
C VAL A 479 -16.23 20.08 -12.14
N ASP A 480 -16.39 21.33 -11.71
CA ASP A 480 -16.33 22.54 -12.54
C ASP A 480 -14.95 22.64 -13.25
N THR A 481 -14.94 22.52 -14.58
CA THR A 481 -13.71 22.55 -15.40
C THR A 481 -13.90 23.34 -16.70
N GLU A 482 -12.82 23.92 -17.26
CA GLU A 482 -12.87 24.41 -18.65
C GLU A 482 -12.97 23.20 -19.59
N ALA A 483 -14.17 22.99 -20.17
CA ALA A 483 -14.55 21.98 -21.16
C ALA A 483 -13.38 21.15 -21.74
N PRO A 484 -12.94 20.10 -21.03
CA PRO A 484 -11.70 19.40 -21.34
C PRO A 484 -11.83 18.57 -22.62
N SER A 485 -10.74 18.49 -23.39
CA SER A 485 -10.68 17.72 -24.63
C SER A 485 -10.34 16.25 -24.42
N SER A 486 -9.82 15.87 -23.24
CA SER A 486 -9.70 14.47 -22.85
C SER A 486 -9.69 14.28 -21.33
N PHE A 487 -9.90 13.03 -20.92
CA PHE A 487 -9.87 12.54 -19.56
C PHE A 487 -9.15 11.19 -19.52
N LYS A 488 -8.28 10.99 -18.54
CA LYS A 488 -7.46 9.79 -18.36
C LYS A 488 -7.65 9.23 -16.95
N ALA A 489 -7.67 7.91 -16.85
CA ALA A 489 -7.53 7.17 -15.60
C ALA A 489 -6.38 6.17 -15.73
N THR A 490 -5.42 6.24 -14.81
CA THR A 490 -4.35 5.23 -14.64
C THR A 490 -4.72 4.36 -13.46
N PHE A 491 -4.64 3.04 -13.60
CA PHE A 491 -4.97 2.10 -12.52
C PHE A 491 -4.23 0.78 -12.68
N LYS A 492 -3.93 0.13 -11.55
CA LYS A 492 -3.40 -1.23 -11.45
C LYS A 492 -4.52 -2.22 -11.13
N ILE A 493 -4.56 -3.34 -11.84
CA ILE A 493 -5.43 -4.49 -11.52
C ILE A 493 -4.55 -5.61 -10.97
N ASP A 494 -4.91 -6.19 -9.83
CA ASP A 494 -4.14 -7.30 -9.25
C ASP A 494 -4.06 -8.52 -10.19
N GLU A 495 -2.89 -9.13 -10.27
CA GLU A 495 -2.70 -10.50 -10.80
C GLU A 495 -3.54 -11.56 -10.04
N SER A 496 -3.98 -11.23 -8.82
CA SER A 496 -4.91 -12.04 -8.01
C SER A 496 -6.34 -12.10 -8.58
N ALA A 497 -6.70 -11.21 -9.52
CA ALA A 497 -8.04 -11.06 -10.09
C ALA A 497 -8.43 -12.19 -11.08
N THR A 498 -8.44 -13.45 -10.61
CA THR A 498 -8.66 -14.67 -11.43
C THR A 498 -9.97 -14.71 -12.23
N SER A 499 -10.89 -13.75 -12.02
CA SER A 499 -12.11 -13.61 -12.81
C SER A 499 -11.91 -12.87 -14.14
N LEU A 500 -10.73 -12.25 -14.34
CA LEU A 500 -10.32 -11.52 -15.55
C LEU A 500 -9.31 -12.30 -16.44
N GLN A 501 -8.89 -13.49 -16.01
CA GLN A 501 -7.91 -14.33 -16.70
C GLN A 501 -8.53 -15.19 -17.82
N ARG A 502 -7.78 -15.46 -18.89
CA ARG A 502 -8.29 -16.13 -20.09
C ARG A 502 -8.62 -17.61 -19.92
N GLY A 503 -9.78 -18.01 -20.47
CA GLY A 503 -10.25 -19.39 -20.50
C GLY A 503 -10.93 -19.86 -19.21
N VAL A 504 -11.28 -18.92 -18.32
CA VAL A 504 -12.07 -19.17 -17.11
C VAL A 504 -13.56 -19.03 -17.42
N ASP A 505 -14.40 -19.96 -16.93
CA ASP A 505 -15.86 -19.83 -16.95
C ASP A 505 -16.33 -18.81 -15.88
N SER A 506 -15.97 -17.54 -16.09
CA SER A 506 -16.34 -16.38 -15.27
C SER A 506 -17.05 -15.30 -16.10
N SER A 507 -17.79 -14.43 -15.39
CA SER A 507 -18.06 -13.08 -15.88
C SER A 507 -17.80 -12.06 -14.78
N ALA A 508 -17.15 -10.96 -15.17
CA ALA A 508 -16.62 -9.92 -14.30
C ALA A 508 -16.88 -8.57 -14.96
N GLY A 509 -17.16 -7.54 -14.16
CA GLY A 509 -17.39 -6.17 -14.61
C GLY A 509 -16.44 -5.18 -13.95
N LEU A 510 -15.77 -4.37 -14.77
CA LEU A 510 -15.18 -3.11 -14.35
C LEU A 510 -15.84 -1.99 -15.16
N GLU A 511 -16.46 -1.02 -14.49
CA GLU A 511 -17.10 0.14 -15.11
C GLU A 511 -16.40 1.41 -14.66
N THR A 512 -15.52 1.91 -15.53
CA THR A 512 -15.09 3.30 -15.51
C THR A 512 -16.18 4.11 -16.21
N ARG A 513 -16.88 4.97 -15.45
CA ARG A 513 -18.00 5.76 -15.95
C ARG A 513 -17.75 7.24 -15.79
N MET A 514 -17.73 7.93 -16.92
CA MET A 514 -17.69 9.37 -16.98
C MET A 514 -19.11 9.91 -17.15
N TYR A 515 -19.39 11.04 -16.53
CA TYR A 515 -20.58 11.84 -16.76
C TYR A 515 -20.12 13.23 -17.18
N ALA A 516 -20.50 13.69 -18.36
CA ALA A 516 -20.24 15.04 -18.80
C ALA A 516 -21.57 15.80 -18.78
N TYR A 517 -21.67 16.82 -17.94
CA TYR A 517 -22.87 17.61 -17.76
C TYR A 517 -22.85 18.85 -18.67
N TYR A 518 -23.93 19.06 -19.41
CA TYR A 518 -24.08 20.13 -20.39
C TYR A 518 -25.40 20.86 -20.13
N GLN A 519 -25.37 22.13 -19.74
CA GLN A 519 -26.59 22.89 -19.51
C GLN A 519 -27.16 23.40 -20.85
N PHE A 520 -28.20 22.74 -21.36
CA PHE A 520 -28.80 23.14 -22.64
C PHE A 520 -29.73 24.36 -22.46
N PRO A 521 -29.68 25.38 -23.35
CA PRO A 521 -30.44 26.63 -23.19
C PRO A 521 -31.98 26.56 -23.13
N ASN A 522 -32.57 25.35 -23.17
CA ASN A 522 -34.01 25.12 -23.01
C ASN A 522 -34.33 23.82 -22.24
N ASN A 523 -33.33 23.14 -21.65
CA ASN A 523 -33.50 21.89 -20.93
C ASN A 523 -32.31 21.69 -19.97
N GLU A 524 -32.56 21.72 -18.67
CA GLU A 524 -31.51 21.61 -17.63
C GLU A 524 -31.33 20.15 -17.16
N ASP A 525 -32.25 19.25 -17.54
CA ASP A 525 -32.31 17.86 -17.09
C ASP A 525 -31.55 16.89 -18.04
N LEU A 526 -30.67 17.38 -18.94
CA LEU A 526 -30.05 16.57 -20.01
C LEU A 526 -28.53 16.39 -19.82
N SER A 527 -28.15 15.41 -18.98
CA SER A 527 -26.77 14.90 -18.86
C SER A 527 -26.33 14.09 -20.09
N LEU A 528 -25.01 13.94 -20.31
CA LEU A 528 -24.44 12.95 -21.23
C LEU A 528 -23.42 12.08 -20.47
N SER A 529 -23.82 10.87 -20.07
CA SER A 529 -22.85 9.91 -19.54
C SER A 529 -22.13 9.18 -20.66
N VAL A 530 -20.84 8.91 -20.46
CA VAL A 530 -20.00 8.04 -21.30
C VAL A 530 -19.28 7.03 -20.41
N SER A 531 -19.69 5.76 -20.44
CA SER A 531 -19.00 4.69 -19.70
C SER A 531 -18.14 3.82 -20.61
N LEU A 532 -16.97 3.40 -20.14
CA LEU A 532 -16.23 2.24 -20.61
C LEU A 532 -16.50 1.08 -19.65
N ARG A 533 -17.40 0.17 -20.05
CA ARG A 533 -17.65 -1.09 -19.33
C ARG A 533 -16.73 -2.16 -19.90
N LEU A 534 -15.70 -2.58 -19.17
CA LEU A 534 -15.03 -3.85 -19.44
C LEU A 534 -15.88 -4.98 -18.89
N ARG A 535 -16.19 -5.98 -19.73
CA ARG A 535 -16.90 -7.19 -19.32
C ARG A 535 -16.20 -8.43 -19.83
N TYR A 536 -15.89 -9.33 -18.91
CA TYR A 536 -15.31 -10.63 -19.23
C TYR A 536 -16.40 -11.63 -19.64
N TYR A 537 -16.22 -12.31 -20.78
CA TYR A 537 -17.14 -13.33 -21.28
C TYR A 537 -16.38 -14.56 -21.82
N GLY A 538 -15.71 -15.31 -20.93
CA GLY A 538 -15.11 -16.63 -21.19
C GLY A 538 -13.77 -16.64 -21.94
N GLU A 539 -13.69 -16.01 -23.11
CA GLU A 539 -12.47 -16.01 -23.96
C GLU A 539 -11.99 -14.61 -24.40
N GLU A 540 -12.80 -13.57 -24.20
CA GLU A 540 -12.54 -12.19 -24.67
C GLU A 540 -12.88 -11.15 -23.58
N VAL A 541 -11.99 -10.16 -23.40
CA VAL A 541 -12.32 -8.90 -22.71
C VAL A 541 -13.15 -8.05 -23.66
N THR A 542 -14.35 -7.65 -23.27
CA THR A 542 -15.21 -6.78 -24.08
C THR A 542 -15.31 -5.37 -23.49
N ALA A 543 -14.65 -4.41 -24.11
CA ALA A 543 -14.89 -2.98 -23.85
C ALA A 543 -16.24 -2.57 -24.47
N ARG A 544 -17.04 -1.76 -23.75
CA ARG A 544 -18.28 -1.17 -24.27
C ARG A 544 -18.41 0.30 -23.93
N PHE A 545 -18.63 1.11 -24.96
CA PHE A 545 -18.97 2.53 -24.85
C PHE A 545 -20.48 2.70 -24.75
N ILE A 546 -20.96 3.69 -23.98
CA ILE A 546 -22.40 3.98 -23.81
C ILE A 546 -22.59 5.47 -23.67
N LEU A 547 -23.25 6.11 -24.65
CA LEU A 547 -23.73 7.49 -24.56
C LEU A 547 -25.19 7.48 -24.06
N ALA A 548 -25.49 8.10 -22.92
CA ALA A 548 -26.84 8.10 -22.34
C ALA A 548 -27.22 9.40 -21.61
N SER A 549 -28.51 9.56 -21.32
CA SER A 549 -29.10 10.76 -20.69
C SER A 549 -30.37 10.40 -19.91
N GLU A 550 -30.63 11.07 -18.78
CA GLU A 550 -31.63 10.69 -17.78
C GLU A 550 -33.11 10.89 -18.19
N LEU A 551 -33.39 11.65 -19.25
CA LEU A 551 -34.76 11.91 -19.71
C LEU A 551 -35.44 10.74 -20.45
N VAL A 552 -34.70 9.67 -20.73
CA VAL A 552 -35.21 8.42 -21.31
C VAL A 552 -34.41 7.25 -20.74
N THR A 553 -34.98 6.04 -20.77
CA THR A 553 -34.25 4.81 -20.44
C THR A 553 -32.96 4.71 -21.28
N GLU A 554 -31.84 4.42 -20.62
CA GLU A 554 -30.45 4.46 -21.12
C GLU A 554 -30.35 4.20 -22.64
N VAL A 555 -30.13 5.26 -23.44
CA VAL A 555 -30.21 5.20 -24.92
C VAL A 555 -28.89 4.70 -25.52
N GLU A 556 -28.52 3.46 -25.17
CA GLU A 556 -27.18 2.90 -25.41
C GLU A 556 -26.77 2.91 -26.90
N VAL A 557 -25.74 3.70 -27.24
CA VAL A 557 -24.94 3.53 -28.46
C VAL A 557 -23.71 2.70 -28.09
N ILE A 558 -23.77 1.39 -28.38
CA ILE A 558 -22.71 0.43 -28.03
C ILE A 558 -21.81 0.12 -29.23
N GLU A 559 -20.53 0.33 -29.05
CA GLU A 559 -19.45 -0.32 -29.80
C GLU A 559 -18.73 -1.30 -28.86
N THR A 560 -18.31 -2.46 -29.39
CA THR A 560 -17.66 -3.54 -28.63
C THR A 560 -16.28 -3.83 -29.19
N VAL A 561 -15.27 -3.84 -28.32
CA VAL A 561 -13.86 -4.13 -28.68
C VAL A 561 -13.38 -5.38 -27.95
N THR A 562 -12.70 -6.26 -28.68
CA THR A 562 -12.06 -7.48 -28.17
C THR A 562 -10.57 -7.20 -27.93
N LEU A 563 -10.06 -7.49 -26.73
CA LEU A 563 -8.62 -7.50 -26.45
C LEU A 563 -8.05 -8.93 -26.55
N ASP A 564 -6.82 -9.05 -27.06
CA ASP A 564 -6.16 -10.34 -27.34
C ASP A 564 -5.26 -10.86 -26.20
N THR A 565 -5.18 -10.11 -25.09
CA THR A 565 -4.38 -10.40 -23.88
C THR A 565 -5.27 -10.64 -22.65
N ASP A 566 -4.66 -11.03 -21.53
CA ASP A 566 -5.25 -10.82 -20.20
C ASP A 566 -5.25 -9.30 -19.87
N PHE A 567 -5.97 -8.90 -18.81
CA PHE A 567 -6.15 -7.49 -18.43
C PHE A 567 -5.93 -7.33 -16.91
N THR A 568 -4.67 -7.46 -16.54
CA THR A 568 -4.10 -7.35 -15.19
C THR A 568 -2.78 -6.59 -15.28
N GLY A 569 -2.29 -6.04 -14.16
CA GLY A 569 -1.19 -5.09 -14.13
C GLY A 569 -1.65 -3.64 -14.35
N ASN A 570 -0.72 -2.78 -14.74
CA ASN A 570 -0.94 -1.33 -14.87
C ASN A 570 -1.55 -0.99 -16.23
N HIS A 571 -2.63 -0.20 -16.23
CA HIS A 571 -3.34 0.23 -17.43
C HIS A 571 -3.68 1.74 -17.41
N THR A 572 -3.75 2.33 -18.60
CA THR A 572 -4.27 3.67 -18.86
C THR A 572 -5.52 3.58 -19.73
N MET A 573 -6.64 4.13 -19.26
CA MET A 573 -7.82 4.41 -20.08
C MET A 573 -7.91 5.90 -20.37
N GLU A 574 -8.05 6.31 -21.64
CA GLU A 574 -8.34 7.69 -22.02
C GLU A 574 -9.59 7.79 -22.91
N MET A 575 -10.41 8.81 -22.66
CA MET A 575 -11.45 9.29 -23.58
C MET A 575 -11.09 10.69 -24.07
N ALA A 576 -11.00 10.88 -25.38
CA ALA A 576 -10.70 12.16 -26.03
C ALA A 576 -11.83 12.61 -26.96
N TRP A 577 -11.96 13.92 -27.17
CA TRP A 577 -12.87 14.53 -28.15
C TRP A 577 -12.07 14.99 -29.38
N ASP A 578 -12.26 14.32 -30.53
CA ASP A 578 -11.71 14.81 -31.80
C ASP A 578 -12.63 15.85 -32.45
N SER A 579 -12.11 17.07 -32.58
CA SER A 579 -12.81 18.17 -33.22
C SER A 579 -12.91 18.07 -34.76
N ASP A 580 -12.02 17.32 -35.42
CA ASP A 580 -12.02 17.19 -36.89
C ASP A 580 -13.06 16.17 -37.39
N SER A 581 -13.25 15.06 -36.66
CA SER A 581 -14.28 14.04 -36.92
C SER A 581 -15.61 14.25 -36.18
N SER A 582 -15.58 14.93 -35.02
CA SER A 582 -16.70 15.08 -34.07
C SER A 582 -17.17 13.76 -33.43
N SER A 583 -16.21 12.92 -33.01
CA SER A 583 -16.41 11.75 -32.16
C SER A 583 -15.84 11.95 -30.75
N PHE A 584 -16.28 11.09 -29.82
CA PHE A 584 -15.44 10.69 -28.71
C PHE A 584 -14.67 9.45 -29.13
N ASP A 585 -13.35 9.52 -29.00
CA ASP A 585 -12.40 8.46 -29.31
C ASP A 585 -11.86 7.90 -27.99
N PHE A 586 -11.62 6.60 -27.94
CA PHE A 586 -11.28 5.88 -26.72
C PHE A 586 -10.01 5.08 -26.92
N SER A 587 -9.09 5.19 -25.99
CA SER A 587 -7.85 4.41 -25.99
C SER A 587 -7.63 3.65 -24.69
N ILE A 588 -6.98 2.51 -24.84
CA ILE A 588 -6.43 1.70 -23.76
C ILE A 588 -4.94 1.59 -24.04
N ASP A 589 -4.10 1.96 -23.09
CA ASP A 589 -2.63 1.91 -23.16
C ASP A 589 -2.08 2.64 -24.41
N GLY A 590 -2.69 3.80 -24.73
CA GLY A 590 -2.38 4.63 -25.89
C GLY A 590 -2.86 4.09 -27.24
N VAL A 591 -3.48 2.91 -27.28
CA VAL A 591 -4.06 2.30 -28.50
C VAL A 591 -5.53 2.67 -28.63
N GLU A 592 -5.91 3.33 -29.72
CA GLU A 592 -7.32 3.57 -30.07
C GLU A 592 -8.07 2.24 -30.20
N VAL A 593 -9.04 2.01 -29.30
CA VAL A 593 -9.87 0.81 -29.25
C VAL A 593 -11.24 1.02 -29.88
N GLY A 594 -11.79 2.24 -29.84
CA GLY A 594 -13.09 2.57 -30.42
C GLY A 594 -13.30 4.07 -30.63
N SER A 595 -14.30 4.42 -31.44
CA SER A 595 -14.62 5.81 -31.80
C SER A 595 -16.12 5.94 -32.06
N THR A 596 -16.80 6.75 -31.24
CA THR A 596 -18.24 6.99 -31.37
C THR A 596 -18.52 8.42 -31.85
N PRO A 597 -18.89 8.61 -33.14
CA PRO A 597 -19.38 9.88 -33.65
C PRO A 597 -20.60 10.37 -32.90
N LEU A 598 -20.59 11.64 -32.49
CA LEU A 598 -21.71 12.33 -31.84
C LEU A 598 -23.02 12.27 -32.67
N ALA A 599 -22.90 12.12 -33.99
CA ALA A 599 -24.00 11.90 -34.92
C ALA A 599 -24.82 10.64 -34.61
N SER A 600 -24.19 9.60 -34.04
CA SER A 600 -24.85 8.33 -33.69
C SER A 600 -25.85 8.51 -32.55
N PHE A 601 -25.48 9.29 -31.52
CA PHE A 601 -26.39 9.63 -30.42
C PHE A 601 -27.44 10.66 -30.86
N THR A 602 -27.03 11.74 -31.52
CA THR A 602 -27.96 12.84 -31.90
C THR A 602 -28.96 12.48 -33.00
N SER A 603 -28.77 11.35 -33.70
CA SER A 603 -29.75 10.80 -34.66
C SER A 603 -30.56 9.61 -34.14
N ASN A 604 -30.36 9.15 -32.90
CA ASN A 604 -31.14 8.05 -32.31
C ASN A 604 -32.64 8.44 -32.21
N GLU A 605 -33.55 7.53 -32.58
CA GLU A 605 -34.99 7.80 -32.61
C GLU A 605 -35.56 8.20 -31.24
N GLU A 606 -34.98 7.71 -30.14
CA GLU A 606 -35.44 8.03 -28.78
C GLU A 606 -34.95 9.42 -28.31
N VAL A 607 -33.69 9.78 -28.60
CA VAL A 607 -33.17 11.16 -28.38
C VAL A 607 -33.95 12.18 -29.21
N VAL A 608 -34.31 11.83 -30.45
CA VAL A 608 -35.17 12.66 -31.32
C VAL A 608 -36.59 12.75 -30.77
N ALA A 609 -37.15 11.68 -30.21
CA ALA A 609 -38.47 11.69 -29.58
C ALA A 609 -38.51 12.50 -28.26
N ALA A 610 -37.43 12.50 -27.48
CA ALA A 610 -37.24 13.30 -26.26
C ALA A 610 -37.00 14.81 -26.52
N GLY A 611 -36.78 15.22 -27.78
CA GLY A 611 -36.73 16.63 -28.18
C GLY A 611 -35.75 16.95 -29.31
N GLY A 612 -34.76 16.09 -29.56
CA GLY A 612 -33.80 16.21 -30.66
C GLY A 612 -32.86 17.42 -30.52
N TYR A 613 -31.79 17.27 -29.73
CA TYR A 613 -30.87 18.35 -29.40
C TYR A 613 -29.61 18.34 -30.27
N THR A 614 -29.12 19.52 -30.64
CA THR A 614 -27.77 19.69 -31.20
C THR A 614 -26.80 19.90 -30.05
N PHE A 615 -26.02 18.88 -29.73
CA PHE A 615 -24.90 18.98 -28.80
C PHE A 615 -23.86 19.99 -29.29
N ASN A 616 -23.19 20.64 -28.34
CA ASN A 616 -22.13 21.61 -28.57
C ASN A 616 -21.17 21.56 -27.37
N PRO A 617 -19.87 21.25 -27.56
CA PRO A 617 -18.88 21.21 -26.47
C PRO A 617 -18.89 22.49 -25.61
N ALA A 618 -19.12 23.66 -26.22
CA ALA A 618 -19.21 24.95 -25.53
C ALA A 618 -20.52 25.17 -24.73
N LEU A 619 -21.21 24.09 -24.33
CA LEU A 619 -22.29 24.07 -23.33
C LEU A 619 -21.94 23.21 -22.10
N PHE A 620 -20.75 22.59 -22.08
CA PHE A 620 -20.22 21.86 -20.93
C PHE A 620 -20.24 22.75 -19.67
N GLN A 621 -20.52 22.15 -18.52
CA GLN A 621 -20.41 22.80 -17.21
C GLN A 621 -19.39 22.06 -16.34
N SER A 622 -19.60 20.76 -16.14
CA SER A 622 -18.83 19.93 -15.21
C SER A 622 -18.69 18.49 -15.71
N VAL A 623 -17.70 17.80 -15.15
CA VAL A 623 -17.54 16.34 -15.25
C VAL A 623 -17.80 15.70 -13.89
N ARG A 624 -18.37 14.49 -13.87
CA ARG A 624 -18.33 13.60 -12.72
C ARG A 624 -17.70 12.28 -13.15
N PHE A 625 -16.81 11.73 -12.33
CA PHE A 625 -16.16 10.44 -12.59
C PHE A 625 -16.66 9.39 -11.60
N ARG A 626 -16.59 8.12 -12.00
CA ARG A 626 -16.97 6.94 -11.21
C ARG A 626 -16.11 5.75 -11.65
N VAL A 627 -15.57 5.01 -10.70
CA VAL A 627 -14.96 3.69 -10.92
C VAL A 627 -15.66 2.70 -10.01
N GLU A 628 -16.04 1.55 -10.56
CA GLU A 628 -16.78 0.50 -9.85
C GLU A 628 -16.38 -0.88 -10.38
N ALA A 629 -15.85 -1.72 -9.50
CA ALA A 629 -15.72 -3.16 -9.75
C ALA A 629 -17.02 -3.84 -9.30
N TYR A 630 -17.58 -4.76 -10.10
CA TYR A 630 -18.90 -5.35 -9.82
C TYR A 630 -19.21 -6.59 -10.67
N ASN A 631 -20.34 -7.25 -10.36
CA ASN A 631 -20.88 -8.42 -11.07
C ASN A 631 -19.82 -9.53 -11.13
N VAL A 632 -19.15 -9.82 -10.01
CA VAL A 632 -18.09 -10.82 -9.93
C VAL A 632 -18.71 -12.22 -9.81
N THR A 633 -18.59 -13.02 -10.86
CA THR A 633 -19.21 -14.35 -10.93
C THR A 633 -18.28 -15.37 -11.57
N LYS A 634 -18.13 -16.54 -10.95
CA LYS A 634 -17.36 -17.66 -11.46
C LYS A 634 -18.21 -18.92 -11.28
N VAL A 635 -18.30 -19.77 -12.30
CA VAL A 635 -19.21 -20.92 -12.25
C VAL A 635 -18.66 -21.99 -11.31
N ASP A 636 -19.44 -22.33 -10.28
CA ASP A 636 -19.13 -23.30 -9.22
C ASP A 636 -17.87 -22.98 -8.37
N ASP A 637 -17.39 -21.72 -8.34
CA ASP A 637 -16.17 -21.30 -7.63
C ASP A 637 -16.24 -19.82 -7.17
N SER A 638 -15.31 -19.39 -6.32
CA SER A 638 -15.21 -18.01 -5.80
C SER A 638 -14.48 -17.06 -6.76
N GLY A 639 -14.86 -15.78 -6.76
CA GLY A 639 -14.25 -14.73 -7.59
C GLY A 639 -13.84 -13.49 -6.79
N LEU A 640 -12.75 -12.85 -7.24
CA LEU A 640 -12.18 -11.62 -6.72
C LEU A 640 -11.75 -10.73 -7.91
N ILE A 641 -11.86 -9.42 -7.73
CA ILE A 641 -11.19 -8.36 -8.48
C ILE A 641 -10.71 -7.32 -7.47
N THR A 642 -9.46 -6.90 -7.57
CA THR A 642 -8.93 -5.70 -6.92
C THR A 642 -8.48 -4.73 -8.01
N VAL A 643 -8.76 -3.44 -7.84
CA VAL A 643 -8.26 -2.36 -8.71
C VAL A 643 -7.76 -1.22 -7.83
N HIS A 644 -6.55 -0.74 -8.06
CA HIS A 644 -5.99 0.44 -7.40
C HIS A 644 -5.97 1.58 -8.42
N LEU A 645 -6.59 2.73 -8.09
CA LEU A 645 -6.65 3.88 -8.99
C LEU A 645 -5.45 4.81 -8.74
N ASP A 646 -4.50 4.85 -9.66
CA ASP A 646 -3.20 5.52 -9.46
C ASP A 646 -3.24 7.00 -9.90
N GLU A 647 -4.05 7.34 -10.92
CA GLU A 647 -4.22 8.73 -11.36
C GLU A 647 -5.61 8.93 -11.98
N PHE A 648 -6.25 10.07 -11.70
CA PHE A 648 -7.28 10.64 -12.55
C PHE A 648 -6.87 12.04 -13.04
N SER A 649 -6.75 12.19 -14.35
CA SER A 649 -6.28 13.42 -15.00
C SER A 649 -7.18 13.85 -16.16
N THR A 650 -7.04 15.11 -16.56
CA THR A 650 -7.80 15.73 -17.64
C THR A 650 -6.85 16.48 -18.56
N SER A 651 -7.32 16.94 -19.72
CA SER A 651 -6.56 17.87 -20.57
C SER A 651 -6.23 19.23 -19.91
N GLY A 652 -6.77 19.50 -18.71
CA GLY A 652 -6.40 20.65 -17.86
C GLY A 652 -5.28 20.36 -16.85
N GLY A 653 -4.89 19.09 -16.67
CA GLY A 653 -3.93 18.62 -15.67
C GLY A 653 -4.48 17.45 -14.83
N VAL A 654 -3.64 16.94 -13.93
CA VAL A 654 -4.01 15.97 -12.89
C VAL A 654 -5.09 16.57 -11.97
N TYR A 655 -6.11 15.78 -11.65
CA TYR A 655 -7.14 16.12 -10.65
C TYR A 655 -6.86 15.39 -9.34
N ASP A 656 -6.46 14.12 -9.44
CA ASP A 656 -5.87 13.38 -8.34
C ASP A 656 -4.82 12.38 -8.83
N ASP A 657 -3.78 12.20 -8.04
CA ASP A 657 -2.73 11.19 -8.19
C ASP A 657 -2.68 10.26 -6.95
N PHE A 658 -3.56 10.51 -5.97
CA PHE A 658 -3.68 9.77 -4.71
C PHE A 658 -2.38 9.69 -3.88
N THR A 659 -1.32 10.42 -4.26
CA THR A 659 0.00 10.40 -3.62
C THR A 659 0.02 11.03 -2.23
N GLY A 660 -1.03 11.79 -1.89
CA GLY A 660 -1.27 12.25 -0.52
C GLY A 660 -1.72 11.16 0.44
N GLY A 661 -1.85 9.90 -0.01
CA GLY A 661 -2.19 8.73 0.81
C GLY A 661 -3.63 8.71 1.37
N LEU A 662 -4.37 9.79 1.17
CA LEU A 662 -5.80 9.87 1.41
C LEU A 662 -6.56 9.90 0.10
N ILE A 663 -7.64 9.13 0.03
CA ILE A 663 -8.78 9.48 -0.83
C ILE A 663 -9.31 10.81 -0.29
N ASP A 664 -9.09 11.90 -1.03
CA ASP A 664 -9.51 13.23 -0.63
C ASP A 664 -11.04 13.33 -0.61
N SER A 665 -11.63 13.38 0.60
CA SER A 665 -13.08 13.39 0.78
C SER A 665 -13.77 14.68 0.32
N ASP A 666 -13.02 15.75 0.06
CA ASP A 666 -13.57 16.98 -0.57
C ASP A 666 -13.70 16.82 -2.10
N LYS A 667 -13.06 15.80 -2.68
CA LYS A 667 -13.14 15.43 -4.11
C LYS A 667 -13.95 14.16 -4.37
N TRP A 668 -13.84 13.17 -3.48
CA TRP A 668 -14.26 11.78 -3.72
C TRP A 668 -15.18 11.21 -2.64
N TYR A 669 -16.18 10.47 -3.09
CA TYR A 669 -17.00 9.57 -2.30
C TYR A 669 -16.55 8.12 -2.55
N TYR A 670 -16.00 7.49 -1.52
CA TYR A 670 -15.89 6.04 -1.45
C TYR A 670 -17.23 5.46 -0.98
N GLN A 671 -17.69 4.35 -1.58
CA GLN A 671 -18.88 3.61 -1.13
C GLN A 671 -18.66 2.10 -1.23
N SER A 672 -19.26 1.33 -0.32
CA SER A 672 -19.18 -0.13 -0.22
C SER A 672 -20.56 -0.75 0.00
N GLU A 673 -20.94 -1.75 -0.79
CA GLU A 673 -22.31 -2.31 -0.77
C GLU A 673 -22.31 -3.83 -1.03
N GLU A 674 -23.12 -4.58 -0.29
CA GLU A 674 -23.79 -5.80 -0.80
C GLU A 674 -25.05 -5.36 -1.59
N ARG A 675 -25.49 -6.11 -2.61
CA ARG A 675 -26.44 -5.61 -3.63
C ARG A 675 -27.62 -6.51 -3.99
#